data_AF-A0A3D2WEF0-F1
#
_entry.id   AF-A0A3D2WEF0-F1
#
_cell.length_a   1.000
_cell.length_b   1.000
_cell.length_c   1.000
_cell.angle_alpha   90.00
_cell.angle_beta   90.00
_cell.angle_gamma   90.00
#
_symmetry.space_group_name_H-M   'P 1'
#
loop_
_entity.id
_entity.type
_entity.pdbx_description
1 polymer ?
#
loop_
_entity_poly.entity_id
_entity_poly.type
_entity_poly.pdbx_seq_one_letter_code
_entity_poly.pdbx_strand_id
1 'polypeptide(L)'
;MEQRSLSVSAVFAFLLLPSVLLAQGTTNGEWHVYGGDAAHTRYTPLDQIDASNASDLEIVWRWNARNFGPNPFAQTQATPLMINGVLYATAGRRRSVVAIDPGTGETLWTWRMDEGERLQAAPRPNSGRGVAYWEDPDGNGRILVVTPGYHLVALDPDTGYEVESFGEQGVVDLMENHRARDGIEMVGSIGASSTATVVGDVIVVGSAHHVGARPPSRVNTPGDVRGYDAATGNLLWTFHTIPEPGELGIDTWENDSWSYTGNAAVWAQMSYDPETGFVYLPTEAPTGDYYGGHRHGDNLFSTSIVCLDSKTGERVWHFQTIHHDIWDWDNPSAPILADLVIDGVERKIVALITKQGFVFVFDRITGEPIWPIEERPVPQTDTPGEWTSPTQPFPTKPAPFDRQGFSEDDLIDFTPEIRARAAEVASQYRMGPIYAPPSLANHPDGTRGMLSLPTSTGGSNWEGGALDPETGHLYIGSYTRATVLALVEGGDRSDMDYIRGGGGAQVAPGVSIVKPPWGRITAIDLTTGEHAWMIANGDTRPRIAQALELELADLPRTGKPSRAGLLVTSTLLFAGEGISGDPVFRAHDKATGNILAEIEIPGTQVGLPMSYMYEGKQYVVVAIGRRGQPAEIIALALPDEE
;
A
#
# COMPACT_ATOMS: atom_id res chain seq x y z
N MET A 1 -42.50 0.85 -62.64
CA MET A 1 -42.16 -0.59 -62.70
C MET A 1 -41.09 -0.73 -63.76
N GLU A 2 -39.80 -0.92 -63.51
CA GLU A 2 -38.97 -1.17 -62.34
C GLU A 2 -37.64 -0.44 -62.59
N GLN A 3 -37.07 0.24 -61.60
CA GLN A 3 -35.71 0.77 -61.68
C GLN A 3 -34.80 -0.11 -60.83
N ARG A 4 -33.80 -0.71 -61.48
CA ARG A 4 -32.78 -1.58 -60.89
C ARG A 4 -31.83 -0.75 -60.03
N SER A 5 -31.70 -1.11 -58.77
CA SER A 5 -30.68 -0.62 -57.82
C SER A 5 -29.41 -1.48 -57.96
N LEU A 6 -28.29 -0.85 -58.29
CA LEU A 6 -26.94 -1.43 -58.15
C LEU A 6 -26.43 -1.09 -56.74
N SER A 7 -26.18 -2.11 -55.93
CA SER A 7 -25.46 -1.97 -54.66
C SER A 7 -23.96 -2.12 -54.90
N VAL A 8 -23.20 -1.08 -54.57
CA VAL A 8 -21.73 -1.09 -54.53
C VAL A 8 -21.34 -1.45 -53.10
N SER A 9 -20.82 -2.66 -52.88
CA SER A 9 -20.24 -3.07 -51.61
C SER A 9 -18.81 -2.52 -51.52
N ALA A 10 -18.61 -1.52 -50.66
CA ALA A 10 -17.28 -1.07 -50.26
C ALA A 10 -16.71 -2.05 -49.22
N VAL A 11 -15.62 -2.73 -49.57
CA VAL A 11 -14.84 -3.54 -48.63
C VAL A 11 -13.93 -2.60 -47.85
N PHE A 12 -14.26 -2.35 -46.58
CA PHE A 12 -13.36 -1.72 -45.64
C PHE A 12 -12.34 -2.77 -45.17
N ALA A 13 -11.10 -2.66 -45.65
CA ALA A 13 -9.98 -3.38 -45.08
C ALA A 13 -9.62 -2.73 -43.74
N PHE A 14 -9.93 -3.41 -42.63
CA PHE A 14 -9.37 -3.07 -41.32
C PHE A 14 -7.87 -3.37 -41.35
N LEU A 15 -7.06 -2.31 -41.41
CA LEU A 15 -5.64 -2.39 -41.07
C LEU A 15 -5.56 -2.65 -39.56
N LEU A 16 -5.27 -3.88 -39.17
CA LEU A 16 -4.80 -4.23 -37.83
C LEU A 16 -3.46 -3.52 -37.63
N LEU A 17 -3.49 -2.37 -36.97
CA LEU A 17 -2.29 -1.80 -36.36
C LEU A 17 -1.85 -2.80 -35.28
N PRO A 18 -0.55 -3.18 -35.21
CA PRO A 18 -0.08 -3.99 -34.10
C PRO A 18 -0.35 -3.20 -32.81
N SER A 19 -1.12 -3.79 -31.90
CA SER A 19 -1.25 -3.33 -30.53
C SER A 19 0.15 -3.23 -29.96
N VAL A 20 0.63 -2.01 -29.70
CA VAL A 20 1.85 -1.82 -28.92
C VAL A 20 1.46 -2.23 -27.51
N LEU A 21 1.83 -3.45 -27.11
CA LEU A 21 1.78 -3.86 -25.71
C LEU A 21 2.63 -2.85 -24.93
N LEU A 22 2.08 -2.32 -23.83
CA LEU A 22 2.84 -1.53 -22.86
C LEU A 22 4.11 -2.31 -22.50
N ALA A 23 5.27 -1.67 -22.62
CA ALA A 23 6.49 -2.19 -22.01
C ALA A 23 6.28 -2.13 -20.49
N GLN A 24 5.90 -3.26 -19.89
CA GLN A 24 5.69 -3.40 -18.45
C GLN A 24 6.99 -3.82 -17.78
N GLY A 25 7.32 -3.17 -16.66
CA GLY A 25 8.60 -3.25 -15.98
C GLY A 25 9.47 -2.01 -16.15
N THR A 26 10.60 -2.03 -15.44
CA THR A 26 11.65 -1.01 -15.55
C THR A 26 12.23 -0.90 -16.95
N THR A 27 12.54 0.32 -17.39
CA THR A 27 13.18 0.59 -18.69
C THR A 27 14.68 0.85 -18.50
N ASN A 28 15.50 0.42 -19.46
CA ASN A 28 16.96 0.64 -19.49
C ASN A 28 17.73 0.22 -18.22
N GLY A 29 17.15 -0.68 -17.41
CA GLY A 29 17.72 -1.08 -16.12
C GLY A 29 17.67 0.01 -15.05
N GLU A 30 16.83 1.04 -15.21
CA GLU A 30 16.64 2.11 -14.24
C GLU A 30 15.28 1.98 -13.50
N TRP A 31 15.14 2.65 -12.36
CA TRP A 31 13.98 2.51 -11.47
C TRP A 31 13.35 3.89 -11.23
N HIS A 32 12.52 4.34 -12.17
CA HIS A 32 12.07 5.75 -12.23
C HIS A 32 10.90 6.09 -11.33
N VAL A 33 10.12 5.09 -10.94
CA VAL A 33 8.92 5.24 -10.11
C VAL A 33 9.06 4.34 -8.90
N TYR A 34 8.48 4.72 -7.75
CA TYR A 34 8.55 3.92 -6.52
C TYR A 34 8.20 2.44 -6.73
N GLY A 35 7.21 2.15 -7.59
CA GLY A 35 6.78 0.79 -7.94
C GLY A 35 7.56 0.13 -9.09
N GLY A 36 8.68 0.70 -9.54
CA GLY A 36 9.49 0.25 -10.68
C GLY A 36 9.04 0.85 -12.00
N ASP A 37 7.73 0.89 -12.22
CA ASP A 37 7.08 1.49 -13.38
C ASP A 37 5.78 2.22 -12.97
N ALA A 38 5.16 2.91 -13.93
CA ALA A 38 3.88 3.60 -13.76
C ALA A 38 2.74 2.66 -13.31
N ALA A 39 2.83 1.39 -13.72
CA ALA A 39 1.88 0.33 -13.41
C ALA A 39 2.07 -0.28 -12.01
N HIS A 40 3.13 0.10 -11.29
CA HIS A 40 3.51 -0.43 -9.98
C HIS A 40 3.71 -1.95 -9.95
N THR A 41 4.20 -2.53 -11.05
CA THR A 41 4.42 -3.99 -11.17
C THR A 41 5.52 -4.50 -10.25
N ARG A 42 6.52 -3.66 -9.93
CA ARG A 42 7.77 -4.05 -9.28
C ARG A 42 8.49 -5.16 -10.01
N TYR A 43 8.35 -5.13 -11.32
CA TYR A 43 9.02 -6.03 -12.25
C TYR A 43 10.23 -5.34 -12.85
N THR A 44 11.31 -6.10 -13.02
CA THR A 44 12.41 -5.74 -13.90
C THR A 44 12.71 -6.89 -14.86
N PRO A 45 12.97 -6.61 -16.16
CA PRO A 45 13.37 -7.64 -17.09
C PRO A 45 14.83 -8.11 -16.90
N LEU A 46 15.59 -7.46 -16.02
CA LEU A 46 16.99 -7.80 -15.75
C LEU A 46 17.14 -9.25 -15.27
N ASP A 47 18.08 -9.96 -15.90
CA ASP A 47 18.22 -11.41 -15.83
C ASP A 47 19.65 -11.89 -15.51
N GLN A 48 20.60 -10.99 -15.20
CA GLN A 48 21.96 -11.39 -14.83
C GLN A 48 21.97 -12.25 -13.55
N ILE A 49 21.03 -11.99 -12.64
CA ILE A 49 20.83 -12.79 -11.44
C ILE A 49 19.71 -13.80 -11.70
N ASP A 50 20.01 -15.08 -11.57
CA ASP A 50 19.08 -16.18 -11.83
C ASP A 50 19.27 -17.34 -10.82
N ALA A 51 18.54 -18.44 -11.04
CA ALA A 51 18.57 -19.61 -10.17
C ALA A 51 19.95 -20.27 -10.04
N SER A 52 20.87 -20.06 -11.00
CA SER A 52 22.19 -20.66 -11.03
C SER A 52 23.23 -19.91 -10.20
N ASN A 53 23.01 -18.62 -9.93
CA ASN A 53 23.99 -17.74 -9.29
C ASN A 53 23.45 -16.89 -8.13
N ALA A 54 22.14 -16.92 -7.83
CA ALA A 54 21.56 -16.14 -6.74
C ALA A 54 22.16 -16.44 -5.35
N SER A 55 22.75 -17.62 -5.16
CA SER A 55 23.48 -17.98 -3.92
C SER A 55 24.79 -17.24 -3.74
N ASP A 56 25.31 -16.63 -4.81
CA ASP A 56 26.62 -15.98 -4.84
C ASP A 56 26.52 -14.47 -4.59
N LEU A 57 25.30 -13.94 -4.39
CA LEU A 57 25.08 -12.53 -4.10
C LEU A 57 25.76 -12.10 -2.79
N GLU A 58 26.51 -11.00 -2.87
CA GLU A 58 27.17 -10.40 -1.72
C GLU A 58 26.75 -8.93 -1.54
N ILE A 59 26.90 -8.42 -0.31
CA ILE A 59 26.70 -7.00 -0.03
C ILE A 59 27.90 -6.22 -0.55
N VAL A 60 27.72 -5.51 -1.66
CA VAL A 60 28.79 -4.75 -2.33
C VAL A 60 28.94 -3.33 -1.79
N TRP A 61 27.86 -2.72 -1.27
CA TRP A 61 27.93 -1.47 -0.52
C TRP A 61 26.78 -1.31 0.49
N ARG A 62 26.97 -0.38 1.43
CA ARG A 62 26.00 -0.03 2.48
C ARG A 62 25.96 1.48 2.69
N TRP A 63 24.76 2.05 2.70
CA TRP A 63 24.50 3.45 3.04
C TRP A 63 23.75 3.55 4.37
N ASN A 64 24.11 4.51 5.24
CA ASN A 64 23.60 4.57 6.62
C ASN A 64 22.94 5.90 6.98
N ALA A 65 21.70 5.85 7.47
CA ALA A 65 20.89 7.03 7.81
C ALA A 65 21.25 7.72 9.14
N ARG A 66 22.37 7.36 9.80
CA ARG A 66 22.73 7.83 11.16
C ARG A 66 22.69 9.33 11.34
N ASN A 67 23.09 10.09 10.33
CA ASN A 67 23.26 11.54 10.42
C ASN A 67 21.99 12.33 10.06
N PHE A 68 20.83 11.67 9.88
CA PHE A 68 19.57 12.30 9.44
C PHE A 68 18.53 12.46 10.55
N GLY A 69 18.98 12.80 11.76
CA GLY A 69 18.11 13.14 12.88
C GLY A 69 18.78 12.94 14.24
N PRO A 70 18.19 13.48 15.32
CA PRO A 70 18.76 13.38 16.66
C PRO A 70 18.70 11.96 17.24
N ASN A 71 17.83 11.10 16.69
CA ASN A 71 17.64 9.72 17.13
C ASN A 71 17.64 8.78 15.92
N PRO A 72 18.24 7.57 16.04
CA PRO A 72 18.16 6.57 14.99
C PRO A 72 16.71 6.22 14.62
N PHE A 73 16.42 6.19 13.32
CA PHE A 73 15.14 5.75 12.79
C PHE A 73 15.35 4.48 11.95
N ALA A 74 14.82 3.35 12.42
CA ALA A 74 15.08 2.04 11.85
C ALA A 74 14.07 1.61 10.77
N GLN A 75 12.88 2.22 10.73
CA GLN A 75 11.76 1.76 9.90
C GLN A 75 11.58 2.65 8.67
N THR A 76 12.67 2.85 7.92
CA THR A 76 12.54 3.56 6.64
C THR A 76 11.68 2.74 5.69
N GLN A 77 10.74 3.41 5.03
CA GLN A 77 9.92 2.82 3.97
C GLN A 77 10.38 3.30 2.59
N ALA A 78 11.53 3.98 2.53
CA ALA A 78 12.07 4.51 1.30
C ALA A 78 12.54 3.38 0.37
N THR A 79 12.09 3.44 -0.87
CA THR A 79 12.66 2.71 -2.00
C THR A 79 13.42 3.73 -2.85
N PRO A 80 14.74 3.56 -3.07
CA PRO A 80 15.48 4.46 -3.94
C PRO A 80 14.94 4.45 -5.37
N LEU A 81 15.00 5.60 -6.04
CA LEU A 81 14.89 5.68 -7.49
C LEU A 81 16.30 5.63 -8.10
N MET A 82 16.47 4.93 -9.21
CA MET A 82 17.68 5.01 -10.04
C MET A 82 17.34 5.84 -11.26
N ILE A 83 17.92 7.03 -11.37
CA ILE A 83 17.70 7.97 -12.48
C ILE A 83 19.05 8.41 -13.01
N ASN A 84 19.31 8.21 -14.31
CA ASN A 84 20.48 8.74 -15.01
C ASN A 84 21.81 8.46 -14.27
N GLY A 85 21.98 7.25 -13.72
CA GLY A 85 23.20 6.87 -13.01
C GLY A 85 23.29 7.29 -11.54
N VAL A 86 22.22 7.79 -10.93
CA VAL A 86 22.21 8.22 -9.51
C VAL A 86 21.03 7.62 -8.75
N LEU A 87 21.25 7.21 -7.51
CA LEU A 87 20.19 6.78 -6.60
C LEU A 87 19.65 7.94 -5.77
N TYR A 88 18.33 8.12 -5.75
CA TYR A 88 17.67 9.13 -4.93
C TYR A 88 16.73 8.49 -3.91
N ALA A 89 16.87 8.87 -2.64
CA ALA A 89 16.03 8.33 -1.57
C ALA A 89 15.73 9.38 -0.49
N THR A 90 14.81 9.06 0.40
CA THR A 90 14.58 9.84 1.62
C THR A 90 15.19 9.18 2.85
N ALA A 91 15.57 10.00 3.83
CA ALA A 91 16.26 9.57 5.03
C ALA A 91 15.77 10.27 6.29
N GLY A 92 15.77 9.51 7.39
CA GLY A 92 15.53 10.03 8.73
C GLY A 92 14.11 10.52 8.98
N ARG A 93 13.85 11.09 10.17
CA ARG A 93 12.51 11.56 10.56
C ARG A 93 12.08 12.88 9.91
N ARG A 94 13.06 13.62 9.39
CA ARG A 94 12.86 14.89 8.68
C ARG A 94 12.54 14.68 7.20
N ARG A 95 12.59 13.45 6.70
CA ARG A 95 12.45 13.14 5.26
C ARG A 95 13.44 13.96 4.42
N SER A 96 14.69 13.97 4.85
CA SER A 96 15.78 14.55 4.07
C SER A 96 15.94 13.78 2.77
N VAL A 97 16.29 14.46 1.68
CA VAL A 97 16.58 13.81 0.39
C VAL A 97 18.07 13.57 0.29
N VAL A 98 18.46 12.41 -0.23
CA VAL A 98 19.86 12.00 -0.44
C VAL A 98 20.03 11.53 -1.87
N ALA A 99 21.11 11.98 -2.50
CA ALA A 99 21.63 11.38 -3.72
C ALA A 99 22.82 10.48 -3.38
N ILE A 100 22.84 9.30 -3.97
CA ILE A 100 23.77 8.22 -3.64
C ILE A 100 24.36 7.68 -4.94
N ASP A 101 25.66 7.47 -4.96
CA ASP A 101 26.36 6.79 -6.05
C ASP A 101 25.95 5.29 -6.07
N PRO A 102 25.46 4.77 -7.22
CA PRO A 102 24.94 3.40 -7.30
C PRO A 102 26.04 2.33 -7.26
N GLY A 103 27.29 2.64 -7.59
CA GLY A 103 28.38 1.66 -7.56
C GLY A 103 28.99 1.48 -6.18
N THR A 104 29.03 2.57 -5.40
CA THR A 104 29.84 2.65 -4.16
C THR A 104 29.02 2.93 -2.90
N GLY A 105 27.79 3.43 -3.03
CA GLY A 105 27.00 3.92 -1.91
C GLY A 105 27.47 5.27 -1.34
N GLU A 106 28.37 6.00 -2.03
CA GLU A 106 28.80 7.35 -1.64
C GLU A 106 27.62 8.32 -1.64
N THR A 107 27.52 9.21 -0.64
CA THR A 107 26.52 10.28 -0.66
C THR A 107 27.04 11.44 -1.50
N LEU A 108 26.35 11.74 -2.60
CA LEU A 108 26.72 12.81 -3.53
C LEU A 108 26.26 14.17 -3.02
N TRP A 109 24.99 14.27 -2.62
CA TRP A 109 24.44 15.46 -1.98
C TRP A 109 23.30 15.11 -1.03
N THR A 110 22.96 16.06 -0.15
CA THR A 110 21.85 15.92 0.79
C THR A 110 21.06 17.21 0.87
N TRP A 111 19.74 17.11 0.95
CA TRP A 111 18.84 18.24 1.16
C TRP A 111 17.94 18.04 2.39
N ARG A 112 17.60 19.13 3.08
CA ARG A 112 16.64 19.13 4.19
C ARG A 112 15.90 20.46 4.29
N MET A 113 14.62 20.41 4.63
CA MET A 113 13.84 21.56 5.06
C MET A 113 13.81 21.68 6.59
N ASP A 114 13.74 22.91 7.10
CA ASP A 114 13.42 23.17 8.50
C ASP A 114 12.00 23.68 8.63
N GLU A 115 11.05 22.78 8.89
CA GLU A 115 9.62 23.09 8.91
C GLU A 115 9.12 23.57 10.28
N GLY A 116 10.03 23.76 11.24
CA GLY A 116 9.70 24.26 12.58
C GLY A 116 8.59 23.46 13.27
N GLU A 117 7.53 24.15 13.65
CA GLU A 117 6.35 23.59 14.34
C GLU A 117 5.59 22.57 13.48
N ARG A 118 5.54 22.75 12.15
CA ARG A 118 4.80 21.84 11.26
C ARG A 118 5.39 20.43 11.27
N LEU A 119 6.72 20.28 11.34
CA LEU A 119 7.36 18.98 11.51
C LEU A 119 7.04 18.34 12.87
N GLN A 120 6.99 19.15 13.94
CA GLN A 120 6.72 18.63 15.29
C GLN A 120 5.27 18.16 15.43
N ALA A 121 4.34 18.87 14.78
CA ALA A 121 2.93 18.55 14.79
C ALA A 121 2.55 17.48 13.73
N ALA A 122 3.37 17.28 12.70
CA ALA A 122 3.05 16.42 11.55
C ALA A 122 2.49 15.05 11.96
N PRO A 123 1.41 14.57 11.33
CA PRO A 123 0.84 13.27 11.66
C PRO A 123 1.74 12.09 11.27
N ARG A 124 2.70 12.31 10.36
CA ARG A 124 3.58 11.30 9.78
C ARG A 124 5.07 11.74 9.77
N PRO A 125 5.71 11.96 10.93
CA PRO A 125 7.08 12.49 11.03
C PRO A 125 8.12 11.36 10.90
N ASN A 126 8.26 10.84 9.68
CA ASN A 126 9.15 9.73 9.33
C ASN A 126 9.81 9.95 7.96
N SER A 127 10.61 8.98 7.50
CA SER A 127 11.31 9.05 6.21
C SER A 127 10.38 9.12 5.00
N GLY A 128 9.08 8.88 5.14
CA GLY A 128 8.20 8.63 3.99
C GLY A 128 8.66 7.43 3.18
N ARG A 129 8.18 7.36 1.94
CA ARG A 129 8.40 6.26 1.00
C ARG A 129 9.41 6.55 -0.11
N GLY A 130 10.03 7.72 -0.12
CA GLY A 130 11.04 8.08 -1.11
C GLY A 130 10.73 9.42 -1.75
N VAL A 131 11.18 9.57 -2.99
CA VAL A 131 10.97 10.74 -3.85
C VAL A 131 10.21 10.35 -5.12
N ALA A 132 9.73 11.34 -5.86
CA ALA A 132 9.27 11.17 -7.24
C ALA A 132 10.21 11.92 -8.20
N TYR A 133 10.08 11.67 -9.49
CA TYR A 133 10.89 12.31 -10.52
C TYR A 133 10.01 12.81 -11.66
N TRP A 134 10.37 13.98 -12.20
CA TRP A 134 9.81 14.54 -13.42
C TRP A 134 10.94 15.11 -14.25
N GLU A 135 10.81 15.05 -15.57
CA GLU A 135 11.73 15.67 -16.51
C GLU A 135 10.93 16.33 -17.63
N ASP A 136 11.35 17.54 -18.02
CA ASP A 136 10.76 18.21 -19.17
C ASP A 136 11.31 17.67 -20.51
N PRO A 137 10.70 18.02 -21.65
CA PRO A 137 11.19 17.57 -22.96
C PRO A 137 12.61 18.05 -23.33
N ASP A 138 13.14 19.06 -22.62
CA ASP A 138 14.49 19.60 -22.83
C ASP A 138 15.54 18.89 -21.94
N GLY A 139 15.13 17.95 -21.08
CA GLY A 139 15.99 17.19 -20.19
C GLY A 139 16.23 17.84 -18.83
N ASN A 140 15.44 18.85 -18.44
CA ASN A 140 15.56 19.47 -17.12
C ASN A 140 14.79 18.65 -16.07
N GLY A 141 15.51 17.77 -15.40
CA GLY A 141 14.96 16.88 -14.37
C GLY A 141 14.66 17.57 -13.03
N ARG A 142 13.79 16.95 -12.23
CA ARG A 142 13.43 17.39 -10.87
C ARG A 142 13.19 16.19 -9.97
N ILE A 143 13.84 16.18 -8.81
CA ILE A 143 13.51 15.30 -7.70
C ILE A 143 12.45 15.97 -6.85
N LEU A 144 11.31 15.29 -6.67
CA LEU A 144 10.13 15.80 -5.98
C LEU A 144 9.97 15.10 -4.63
N VAL A 145 9.76 15.86 -3.56
CA VAL A 145 9.49 15.33 -2.23
C VAL A 145 8.33 16.06 -1.56
N VAL A 146 7.41 15.31 -0.97
CA VAL A 146 6.40 15.87 -0.06
C VAL A 146 6.91 15.73 1.37
N THR A 147 7.15 16.84 2.06
CA THR A 147 7.73 16.86 3.41
C THR A 147 6.70 16.49 4.50
N PRO A 148 7.13 16.13 5.73
CA PRO A 148 6.22 15.82 6.83
C PRO A 148 5.25 16.96 7.17
N GLY A 149 5.72 18.22 7.11
CA GLY A 149 4.89 19.41 7.32
C GLY A 149 3.99 19.78 6.14
N TYR A 150 3.88 18.92 5.12
CA TYR A 150 2.99 19.05 3.97
C TYR A 150 3.38 20.18 3.01
N HIS A 151 4.65 20.20 2.61
CA HIS A 151 5.14 21.00 1.47
C HIS A 151 5.56 20.08 0.34
N LEU A 152 5.28 20.45 -0.91
CA LEU A 152 5.84 19.82 -2.11
C LEU A 152 7.07 20.60 -2.55
N VAL A 153 8.22 19.95 -2.63
CA VAL A 153 9.50 20.58 -2.96
C VAL A 153 10.06 19.96 -4.23
N ALA A 154 10.57 20.80 -5.14
CA ALA A 154 11.30 20.39 -6.33
C ALA A 154 12.79 20.72 -6.20
N LEU A 155 13.64 19.71 -6.42
CA LEU A 155 15.09 19.79 -6.31
C LEU A 155 15.74 19.46 -7.65
N ASP A 156 16.81 20.17 -7.99
CA ASP A 156 17.69 19.85 -9.09
C ASP A 156 18.40 18.49 -8.82
N PRO A 157 18.33 17.51 -9.74
CA PRO A 157 18.89 16.17 -9.52
C PRO A 157 20.41 16.14 -9.33
N ASP A 158 21.14 17.08 -9.92
CA ASP A 158 22.60 17.10 -9.92
C ASP A 158 23.16 17.76 -8.65
N THR A 159 22.47 18.79 -8.17
CA THR A 159 22.97 19.67 -7.10
C THR A 159 22.20 19.55 -5.78
N GLY A 160 20.94 19.11 -5.84
CA GLY A 160 20.03 19.09 -4.69
C GLY A 160 19.52 20.46 -4.26
N TYR A 161 19.78 21.52 -5.03
CA TYR A 161 19.21 22.85 -4.78
C TYR A 161 17.75 22.91 -5.19
N GLU A 162 16.98 23.73 -4.49
CA GLU A 162 15.60 24.04 -4.85
C GLU A 162 15.50 24.65 -6.25
N VAL A 163 14.56 24.17 -7.05
CA VAL A 163 14.29 24.72 -8.39
C VAL A 163 13.51 26.02 -8.24
N GLU A 164 14.19 27.16 -8.32
CA GLU A 164 13.63 28.49 -8.01
C GLU A 164 12.32 28.83 -8.76
N SER A 165 12.12 28.27 -9.95
CA SER A 165 10.93 28.51 -10.79
C SER A 165 9.70 27.69 -10.40
N PHE A 166 9.81 26.77 -9.44
CA PHE A 166 8.72 25.93 -8.97
C PHE A 166 8.10 26.50 -7.68
N GLY A 167 6.80 26.74 -7.68
CA GLY A 167 6.11 27.33 -6.53
C GLY A 167 6.74 28.65 -6.06
N GLU A 168 6.87 28.81 -4.75
CA GLU A 168 7.65 29.88 -4.14
C GLU A 168 9.07 29.35 -3.82
N GLN A 169 10.04 29.70 -4.68
CA GLN A 169 11.47 29.36 -4.50
C GLN A 169 11.72 27.85 -4.31
N GLY A 170 11.07 27.04 -5.15
CA GLY A 170 11.15 25.58 -5.15
C GLY A 170 10.15 24.85 -4.26
N VAL A 171 9.25 25.58 -3.60
CA VAL A 171 8.32 25.02 -2.60
C VAL A 171 6.87 25.41 -2.89
N VAL A 172 5.97 24.44 -2.82
CA VAL A 172 4.51 24.63 -2.79
C VAL A 172 4.00 24.24 -1.41
N ASP A 173 3.34 25.17 -0.71
CA ASP A 173 2.65 24.84 0.54
C ASP A 173 1.33 24.12 0.26
N LEU A 174 1.25 22.84 0.61
CA LEU A 174 0.06 22.03 0.37
C LEU A 174 -1.04 22.27 1.42
N MET A 175 -0.86 23.10 2.45
CA MET A 175 -2.03 23.54 3.23
C MET A 175 -2.69 24.78 2.63
N GLU A 176 -1.98 25.53 1.79
CA GLU A 176 -2.56 26.72 1.15
C GLU A 176 -3.72 26.31 0.22
N ASN A 177 -4.84 27.01 0.36
CA ASN A 177 -6.10 26.76 -0.37
C ASN A 177 -6.64 25.32 -0.23
N HIS A 178 -6.14 24.55 0.73
CA HIS A 178 -6.74 23.27 1.08
C HIS A 178 -7.95 23.53 1.99
N ARG A 179 -9.03 22.79 1.74
CA ARG A 179 -10.24 22.88 2.56
C ARG A 179 -9.95 22.51 4.01
N ALA A 180 -10.40 23.36 4.94
CA ALA A 180 -10.35 23.15 6.39
C ALA A 180 -11.77 22.99 6.95
N ARG A 181 -11.90 22.38 8.14
CA ARG A 181 -13.16 22.33 8.89
C ARG A 181 -13.13 23.33 10.03
N ASP A 182 -14.31 23.85 10.38
CA ASP A 182 -14.47 24.75 11.52
C ASP A 182 -13.94 24.10 12.80
N GLY A 183 -13.06 24.83 13.49
CA GLY A 183 -12.47 24.40 14.76
C GLY A 183 -11.35 23.36 14.64
N ILE A 184 -10.90 23.00 13.43
CA ILE A 184 -9.76 22.11 13.21
C ILE A 184 -8.58 22.89 12.63
N GLU A 185 -7.48 22.91 13.37
CA GLU A 185 -6.19 23.39 12.89
C GLU A 185 -5.62 22.40 11.86
N MET A 186 -5.28 22.88 10.66
CA MET A 186 -4.69 22.03 9.62
C MET A 186 -3.28 21.55 10.00
N VAL A 187 -2.53 22.37 10.72
CA VAL A 187 -1.20 22.01 11.21
C VAL A 187 -1.35 20.86 12.21
N GLY A 188 -0.84 19.70 11.82
CA GLY A 188 -0.92 18.46 12.59
C GLY A 188 -2.14 17.59 12.30
N SER A 189 -3.15 18.07 11.58
CA SER A 189 -4.24 17.20 11.13
C SER A 189 -3.88 16.45 9.84
N ILE A 190 -3.19 17.12 8.91
CA ILE A 190 -2.88 16.62 7.56
C ILE A 190 -1.36 16.60 7.30
N GLY A 191 -0.91 15.63 6.51
CA GLY A 191 0.49 15.46 6.11
C GLY A 191 0.61 14.47 4.96
N ALA A 192 1.76 13.83 4.80
CA ALA A 192 1.99 12.82 3.75
C ALA A 192 2.82 11.63 4.24
N SER A 193 2.54 10.45 3.69
CA SER A 193 3.35 9.23 3.86
C SER A 193 4.00 8.77 2.54
N SER A 194 3.28 8.88 1.42
CA SER A 194 3.73 8.47 0.08
C SER A 194 4.49 9.57 -0.66
N THR A 195 5.10 9.17 -1.78
CA THR A 195 5.60 10.08 -2.80
C THR A 195 4.44 10.75 -3.52
N ALA A 196 4.71 11.88 -4.18
CA ALA A 196 3.79 12.37 -5.20
C ALA A 196 3.77 11.41 -6.41
N THR A 197 2.71 11.46 -7.21
CA THR A 197 2.61 10.67 -8.46
C THR A 197 2.69 11.62 -9.65
N VAL A 198 3.63 11.38 -10.56
CA VAL A 198 3.85 12.24 -11.73
C VAL A 198 3.25 11.56 -12.96
N VAL A 199 2.27 12.19 -13.59
CA VAL A 199 1.56 11.69 -14.77
C VAL A 199 1.72 12.70 -15.90
N GLY A 200 2.71 12.47 -16.77
CA GLY A 200 3.13 13.49 -17.74
C GLY A 200 3.57 14.76 -17.01
N ASP A 201 2.92 15.88 -17.31
CA ASP A 201 3.23 17.20 -16.71
C ASP A 201 2.40 17.52 -15.45
N VAL A 202 1.73 16.53 -14.85
CA VAL A 202 0.92 16.74 -13.64
C VAL A 202 1.46 15.94 -12.45
N ILE A 203 1.71 16.64 -11.35
CA ILE A 203 2.01 16.06 -10.05
C ILE A 203 0.70 15.90 -9.28
N VAL A 204 0.31 14.66 -8.98
CA VAL A 204 -0.86 14.31 -8.17
C VAL A 204 -0.42 14.03 -6.73
N VAL A 205 -1.03 14.73 -5.78
CA VAL A 205 -0.68 14.68 -4.37
C VAL A 205 -1.90 14.30 -3.53
N GLY A 206 -1.75 13.20 -2.77
CA GLY A 206 -2.68 12.79 -1.72
C GLY A 206 -2.18 13.21 -0.33
N SER A 207 -2.91 12.81 0.70
CA SER A 207 -2.61 13.16 2.09
C SER A 207 -2.66 11.96 3.04
N ALA A 208 -2.12 12.14 4.24
CA ALA A 208 -2.17 11.17 5.32
C ALA A 208 -2.46 11.88 6.64
N HIS A 209 -3.39 11.33 7.41
CA HIS A 209 -3.81 11.86 8.71
C HIS A 209 -3.25 11.02 9.86
N HIS A 210 -3.51 11.44 11.09
CA HIS A 210 -3.40 10.56 12.25
C HIS A 210 -4.34 9.36 12.11
N VAL A 211 -3.93 8.22 12.67
CA VAL A 211 -4.76 7.00 12.68
C VAL A 211 -6.05 7.27 13.46
N GLY A 212 -7.21 7.05 12.84
CA GLY A 212 -8.53 7.34 13.38
C GLY A 212 -9.08 6.25 14.30
N ALA A 213 -8.22 5.48 14.95
CA ALA A 213 -8.63 4.47 15.93
C ALA A 213 -9.29 5.09 17.17
N ARG A 214 -8.79 6.26 17.59
CA ARG A 214 -9.29 7.02 18.75
C ARG A 214 -9.19 8.51 18.43
N PRO A 215 -9.94 9.01 17.45
CA PRO A 215 -9.82 10.39 17.04
C PRO A 215 -10.36 11.28 18.17
N PRO A 216 -9.75 12.47 18.39
CA PRO A 216 -10.19 13.38 19.43
C PRO A 216 -11.55 14.02 19.11
N SER A 217 -11.99 13.98 17.86
CA SER A 217 -13.30 14.48 17.43
C SER A 217 -13.79 13.72 16.19
N ARG A 218 -15.11 13.71 15.97
CA ARG A 218 -15.76 13.35 14.69
C ARG A 218 -15.45 14.35 13.57
N VAL A 219 -15.01 15.57 13.93
CA VAL A 219 -14.64 16.62 12.98
C VAL A 219 -13.17 16.48 12.62
N ASN A 220 -12.83 16.47 11.33
CA ASN A 220 -11.43 16.46 10.88
C ASN A 220 -11.28 17.06 9.47
N THR A 221 -10.05 17.43 9.10
CA THR A 221 -9.72 17.89 7.75
C THR A 221 -9.97 16.77 6.71
N PRO A 222 -10.66 17.05 5.59
CA PRO A 222 -10.78 16.10 4.47
C PRO A 222 -9.45 15.87 3.77
N GLY A 223 -9.27 14.68 3.20
CA GLY A 223 -8.05 14.28 2.49
C GLY A 223 -8.11 14.49 0.99
N ASP A 224 -8.60 15.66 0.55
CA ASP A 224 -8.79 15.99 -0.86
C ASP A 224 -7.48 15.79 -1.66
N VAL A 225 -7.62 15.28 -2.90
CA VAL A 225 -6.47 15.00 -3.80
C VAL A 225 -6.32 16.15 -4.78
N ARG A 226 -5.08 16.61 -5.02
CA ARG A 226 -4.82 17.78 -5.87
C ARG A 226 -3.77 17.52 -6.94
N GLY A 227 -3.99 18.11 -8.10
CA GLY A 227 -3.06 18.10 -9.23
C GLY A 227 -2.33 19.43 -9.35
N TYR A 228 -1.03 19.37 -9.63
CA TYR A 228 -0.15 20.51 -9.81
C TYR A 228 0.61 20.42 -11.11
N ASP A 229 0.86 21.54 -11.77
CA ASP A 229 1.73 21.62 -12.93
C ASP A 229 3.18 21.26 -12.51
N ALA A 230 3.78 20.28 -13.18
CA ALA A 230 5.09 19.76 -12.78
C ALA A 230 6.24 20.76 -13.01
N ALA A 231 6.08 21.64 -14.00
CA ALA A 231 7.08 22.66 -14.35
C ALA A 231 7.02 23.87 -13.41
N THR A 232 5.86 24.22 -12.88
CA THR A 232 5.65 25.49 -12.16
C THR A 232 5.15 25.33 -10.74
N GLY A 233 4.60 24.18 -10.36
CA GLY A 233 4.00 23.96 -9.04
C GLY A 233 2.63 24.61 -8.87
N ASN A 234 2.04 25.16 -9.94
CA ASN A 234 0.72 25.78 -9.87
C ASN A 234 -0.37 24.73 -9.67
N LEU A 235 -1.32 25.02 -8.77
CA LEU A 235 -2.51 24.18 -8.58
C LEU A 235 -3.37 24.17 -9.85
N LEU A 236 -3.66 22.98 -10.36
CA LEU A 236 -4.49 22.77 -11.55
C LEU A 236 -5.94 22.42 -11.18
N TRP A 237 -6.12 21.51 -10.23
CA TRP A 237 -7.44 21.01 -9.84
C TRP A 237 -7.42 20.42 -8.42
N THR A 238 -8.61 20.31 -7.83
CA THR A 238 -8.88 19.61 -6.57
C THR A 238 -10.01 18.61 -6.79
N PHE A 239 -9.78 17.36 -6.38
CA PHE A 239 -10.80 16.32 -6.30
C PHE A 239 -11.22 16.15 -4.83
N HIS A 240 -12.49 16.42 -4.54
CA HIS A 240 -13.06 16.23 -3.21
C HIS A 240 -13.36 14.75 -2.96
N THR A 241 -12.63 14.11 -2.05
CA THR A 241 -12.89 12.71 -1.68
C THR A 241 -14.10 12.57 -0.76
N ILE A 242 -14.39 13.62 0.02
CA ILE A 242 -15.66 13.84 0.69
C ILE A 242 -16.42 14.93 -0.09
N PRO A 243 -17.54 14.61 -0.73
CA PRO A 243 -18.25 15.50 -1.64
C PRO A 243 -18.82 16.74 -0.94
N GLU A 244 -19.02 17.79 -1.73
CA GLU A 244 -19.74 19.02 -1.37
C GLU A 244 -21.16 19.05 -1.95
N PRO A 245 -22.03 19.98 -1.50
CA PRO A 245 -23.38 20.10 -2.03
C PRO A 245 -23.40 20.25 -3.55
N GLY A 246 -24.08 19.32 -4.23
CA GLY A 246 -24.18 19.28 -5.68
C GLY A 246 -23.18 18.33 -6.35
N GLU A 247 -22.26 17.73 -5.61
CA GLU A 247 -21.33 16.73 -6.11
C GLU A 247 -21.89 15.30 -5.99
N LEU A 248 -21.37 14.40 -6.82
CA LEU A 248 -21.76 12.99 -6.79
C LEU A 248 -21.36 12.33 -5.46
N GLY A 249 -22.24 11.50 -4.90
CA GLY A 249 -22.00 10.74 -3.67
C GLY A 249 -22.40 11.47 -2.39
N ILE A 250 -22.77 12.75 -2.47
CA ILE A 250 -23.22 13.55 -1.32
C ILE A 250 -24.42 12.93 -0.58
N ASP A 251 -25.29 12.25 -1.32
CA ASP A 251 -26.47 11.56 -0.83
C ASP A 251 -26.14 10.31 0.01
N THR A 252 -24.91 9.81 -0.07
CA THR A 252 -24.41 8.70 0.77
C THR A 252 -23.86 9.14 2.12
N TRP A 253 -23.93 10.44 2.43
CA TRP A 253 -23.55 11.01 3.72
C TRP A 253 -24.79 11.52 4.43
N GLU A 254 -25.42 10.62 5.19
CA GLU A 254 -26.64 10.98 5.91
C GLU A 254 -26.36 12.01 7.00
N ASN A 255 -27.41 12.72 7.41
CA ASN A 255 -27.37 13.75 8.47
C ASN A 255 -26.31 14.83 8.24
N ASP A 256 -26.05 15.17 6.98
CA ASP A 256 -25.03 16.12 6.54
C ASP A 256 -23.63 15.83 7.10
N SER A 257 -23.33 14.54 7.34
CA SER A 257 -22.05 14.12 7.92
C SER A 257 -20.83 14.48 7.07
N TRP A 258 -21.02 14.67 5.76
CA TRP A 258 -20.04 15.21 4.83
C TRP A 258 -19.52 16.60 5.24
N SER A 259 -20.27 17.38 6.03
CA SER A 259 -19.93 18.78 6.35
C SER A 259 -18.87 18.95 7.45
N TYR A 260 -18.63 17.89 8.23
CA TYR A 260 -17.66 17.91 9.34
C TYR A 260 -16.67 16.75 9.31
N THR A 261 -17.03 15.62 8.70
CA THR A 261 -16.13 14.45 8.61
C THR A 261 -14.89 14.81 7.79
N GLY A 262 -13.74 14.24 8.18
CA GLY A 262 -12.49 14.35 7.44
C GLY A 262 -11.92 12.98 7.06
N ASN A 263 -10.61 12.91 6.87
CA ASN A 263 -9.92 11.73 6.30
C ASN A 263 -10.43 11.43 4.87
N ALA A 264 -10.75 10.17 4.55
CA ALA A 264 -11.01 9.71 3.19
C ALA A 264 -9.88 10.11 2.21
N ALA A 265 -8.65 10.10 2.71
CA ALA A 265 -7.44 10.52 2.01
C ALA A 265 -6.88 9.44 1.06
N VAL A 266 -5.83 9.80 0.33
CA VAL A 266 -4.96 8.84 -0.37
C VAL A 266 -3.57 8.88 0.27
N TRP A 267 -3.39 8.09 1.34
CA TRP A 267 -2.11 8.00 2.06
C TRP A 267 -1.16 6.94 1.48
N ALA A 268 -1.70 6.05 0.64
CA ALA A 268 -1.00 5.00 -0.07
C ALA A 268 -0.33 5.55 -1.35
N GLN A 269 0.43 4.72 -2.05
CA GLN A 269 0.92 5.10 -3.38
C GLN A 269 -0.23 5.06 -4.38
N MET A 270 -0.14 5.82 -5.47
CA MET A 270 -1.05 5.72 -6.62
C MET A 270 -0.31 5.07 -7.78
N SER A 271 -1.05 4.61 -8.79
CA SER A 271 -0.50 4.19 -10.07
C SER A 271 -1.17 4.95 -11.19
N TYR A 272 -0.60 4.90 -12.40
CA TYR A 272 -1.15 5.61 -13.54
C TYR A 272 -0.93 4.85 -14.84
N ASP A 273 -1.80 5.10 -15.81
CA ASP A 273 -1.66 4.61 -17.17
C ASP A 273 -1.08 5.75 -18.04
N PRO A 274 0.17 5.64 -18.51
CA PRO A 274 0.78 6.69 -19.33
C PRO A 274 0.13 6.85 -20.70
N GLU A 275 -0.60 5.84 -21.21
CA GLU A 275 -1.26 5.91 -22.52
C GLU A 275 -2.50 6.83 -22.47
N THR A 276 -3.24 6.74 -21.37
CA THR A 276 -4.52 7.46 -21.21
C THR A 276 -4.36 8.74 -20.39
N GLY A 277 -3.31 8.83 -19.56
CA GLY A 277 -3.17 9.86 -18.54
C GLY A 277 -4.06 9.63 -17.31
N PHE A 278 -4.63 8.43 -17.14
CA PHE A 278 -5.46 8.12 -15.98
C PHE A 278 -4.62 7.83 -14.74
N VAL A 279 -5.07 8.32 -13.59
CA VAL A 279 -4.48 8.05 -12.27
C VAL A 279 -5.48 7.32 -11.39
N TYR A 280 -5.01 6.30 -10.67
CA TYR A 280 -5.83 5.41 -9.84
C TYR A 280 -5.57 5.66 -8.36
N LEU A 281 -6.60 6.14 -7.67
CA LEU A 281 -6.56 6.60 -6.29
C LEU A 281 -7.15 5.55 -5.33
N PRO A 282 -6.33 4.92 -4.47
CA PRO A 282 -6.82 4.08 -3.38
C PRO A 282 -7.15 4.94 -2.14
N THR A 283 -8.43 5.17 -1.87
CA THR A 283 -8.87 6.01 -0.73
C THR A 283 -8.99 5.22 0.58
N GLU A 284 -8.74 5.90 1.71
CA GLU A 284 -8.92 5.36 3.08
C GLU A 284 -10.35 5.55 3.61
N ALA A 285 -10.59 5.01 4.81
CA ALA A 285 -11.82 5.22 5.56
C ALA A 285 -11.98 6.71 6.00
N PRO A 286 -13.22 7.17 6.28
CA PRO A 286 -13.46 8.47 6.88
C PRO A 286 -13.10 8.47 8.38
N THR A 287 -13.10 9.66 9.00
CA THR A 287 -12.83 9.81 10.45
C THR A 287 -13.64 8.84 11.31
N GLY A 288 -12.95 8.13 12.20
CA GLY A 288 -13.53 7.13 13.10
C GLY A 288 -13.47 5.73 12.53
N ASP A 289 -12.28 5.13 12.49
CA ASP A 289 -12.04 3.91 11.70
C ASP A 289 -12.77 2.66 12.23
N TYR A 290 -13.30 2.70 13.46
CA TYR A 290 -13.95 1.56 14.13
C TYR A 290 -15.37 1.88 14.62
N TYR A 291 -15.80 3.14 14.52
CA TYR A 291 -17.15 3.56 14.88
C TYR A 291 -17.64 4.63 13.90
N GLY A 292 -18.73 4.34 13.19
CA GLY A 292 -19.28 5.16 12.12
C GLY A 292 -20.59 5.88 12.49
N GLY A 293 -21.03 5.82 13.75
CA GLY A 293 -22.35 6.33 14.16
C GLY A 293 -22.58 7.84 13.97
N HIS A 294 -21.52 8.61 13.70
CA HIS A 294 -21.57 10.03 13.34
C HIS A 294 -21.50 10.27 11.82
N ARG A 295 -21.56 9.24 10.99
CA ARG A 295 -21.45 9.32 9.53
C ARG A 295 -22.21 8.21 8.83
N HIS A 296 -23.49 8.08 9.15
CA HIS A 296 -24.36 7.06 8.54
C HIS A 296 -24.38 7.17 7.00
N GLY A 297 -24.62 6.04 6.34
CA GLY A 297 -24.58 5.88 4.89
C GLY A 297 -23.24 5.36 4.39
N ASP A 298 -23.17 5.08 3.08
CA ASP A 298 -22.02 4.40 2.46
C ASP A 298 -20.74 5.24 2.44
N ASN A 299 -20.84 6.57 2.60
CA ASN A 299 -19.71 7.51 2.69
C ASN A 299 -18.81 7.58 1.44
N LEU A 300 -19.37 7.65 0.23
CA LEU A 300 -18.59 7.81 -1.01
C LEU A 300 -17.82 9.15 -1.03
N PHE A 301 -16.54 9.20 -1.39
CA PHE A 301 -15.70 8.19 -2.05
C PHE A 301 -14.68 7.53 -1.12
N SER A 302 -15.01 7.32 0.16
CA SER A 302 -14.14 6.58 1.08
C SER A 302 -14.00 5.10 0.70
N THR A 303 -12.90 4.48 1.12
CA THR A 303 -12.56 3.06 0.89
C THR A 303 -12.89 2.58 -0.53
N SER A 304 -12.47 3.38 -1.50
CA SER A 304 -12.74 3.22 -2.93
C SER A 304 -11.46 3.16 -3.75
N ILE A 305 -11.56 2.64 -4.96
CA ILE A 305 -10.65 2.98 -6.05
C ILE A 305 -11.34 4.03 -6.92
N VAL A 306 -10.68 5.16 -7.12
CA VAL A 306 -11.20 6.26 -7.96
C VAL A 306 -10.23 6.49 -9.11
N CYS A 307 -10.73 6.45 -10.34
CA CYS A 307 -9.95 6.77 -11.54
C CYS A 307 -10.25 8.21 -11.95
N LEU A 308 -9.20 9.03 -12.06
CA LEU A 308 -9.29 10.41 -12.53
C LEU A 308 -8.52 10.58 -13.85
N ASP A 309 -8.97 11.50 -14.69
CA ASP A 309 -8.11 12.12 -15.70
C ASP A 309 -7.09 13.01 -14.98
N SER A 310 -5.80 12.75 -15.14
CA SER A 310 -4.77 13.47 -14.37
C SER A 310 -4.67 14.95 -14.73
N LYS A 311 -5.08 15.37 -15.94
CA LYS A 311 -4.98 16.76 -16.39
C LYS A 311 -6.09 17.61 -15.85
N THR A 312 -7.30 17.07 -15.74
CA THR A 312 -8.49 17.83 -15.33
C THR A 312 -8.93 17.55 -13.90
N GLY A 313 -8.52 16.42 -13.32
CA GLY A 313 -9.05 15.93 -12.04
C GLY A 313 -10.47 15.38 -12.13
N GLU A 314 -11.04 15.29 -13.33
CA GLU A 314 -12.39 14.78 -13.54
C GLU A 314 -12.44 13.27 -13.28
N ARG A 315 -13.47 12.84 -12.56
CA ARG A 315 -13.71 11.43 -12.26
C ARG A 315 -14.15 10.68 -13.52
N VAL A 316 -13.35 9.70 -13.94
CA VAL A 316 -13.69 8.77 -15.02
C VAL A 316 -14.66 7.70 -14.51
N TRP A 317 -14.20 6.91 -13.54
CA TRP A 317 -14.98 5.84 -12.89
C TRP A 317 -14.53 5.67 -11.44
N HIS A 318 -15.31 4.96 -10.64
CA HIS A 318 -14.91 4.56 -9.29
C HIS A 318 -15.59 3.25 -8.90
N PHE A 319 -15.03 2.56 -7.91
CA PHE A 319 -15.66 1.42 -7.23
C PHE A 319 -15.38 1.48 -5.73
N GLN A 320 -16.42 1.37 -4.90
CA GLN A 320 -16.28 1.35 -3.45
C GLN A 320 -16.13 -0.09 -2.94
N THR A 321 -15.03 -0.37 -2.26
CA THR A 321 -14.68 -1.72 -1.79
C THR A 321 -15.24 -2.08 -0.42
N ILE A 322 -15.68 -1.08 0.34
CA ILE A 322 -16.40 -1.25 1.60
C ILE A 322 -17.46 -0.15 1.70
N HIS A 323 -18.71 -0.55 1.90
CA HIS A 323 -19.78 0.36 2.26
C HIS A 323 -19.69 0.67 3.76
N HIS A 324 -19.49 1.94 4.12
CA HIS A 324 -19.40 2.38 5.52
C HIS A 324 -18.32 1.64 6.33
N ASP A 325 -17.06 1.93 6.05
CA ASP A 325 -15.93 1.27 6.70
C ASP A 325 -15.90 1.54 8.21
N ILE A 326 -15.88 0.48 9.02
CA ILE A 326 -15.73 0.48 10.48
C ILE A 326 -14.71 -0.58 10.94
N TRP A 327 -13.75 -0.93 10.07
CA TRP A 327 -12.73 -1.95 10.31
C TRP A 327 -11.30 -1.45 10.14
N ASP A 328 -11.10 -0.19 9.75
CA ASP A 328 -9.79 0.39 9.38
C ASP A 328 -9.17 -0.43 8.24
N TRP A 329 -9.99 -0.72 7.22
CA TRP A 329 -9.64 -1.51 6.04
C TRP A 329 -9.45 -0.63 4.80
N ASP A 330 -8.68 0.46 4.96
CA ASP A 330 -8.20 1.29 3.84
C ASP A 330 -7.63 0.48 2.68
N ASN A 331 -7.78 1.03 1.47
CA ASN A 331 -7.03 0.57 0.30
C ASN A 331 -5.55 1.01 0.44
N PRO A 332 -4.63 0.09 0.76
CA PRO A 332 -3.40 0.50 1.43
C PRO A 332 -2.20 0.70 0.50
N SER A 333 -2.31 0.34 -0.78
CA SER A 333 -1.23 0.36 -1.76
C SER A 333 -1.72 0.81 -3.13
N ALA A 334 -0.79 1.20 -3.99
CA ALA A 334 -1.10 1.46 -5.40
C ALA A 334 -1.78 0.24 -6.04
N PRO A 335 -2.88 0.43 -6.77
CA PRO A 335 -3.42 -0.60 -7.65
C PRO A 335 -2.37 -0.98 -8.71
N ILE A 336 -2.29 -2.25 -9.10
CA ILE A 336 -1.29 -2.72 -10.08
C ILE A 336 -1.96 -2.83 -11.44
N LEU A 337 -1.37 -2.25 -12.48
CA LEU A 337 -1.88 -2.30 -13.84
C LEU A 337 -1.17 -3.42 -14.62
N ALA A 338 -1.89 -4.09 -15.51
CA ALA A 338 -1.29 -5.07 -16.42
C ALA A 338 -2.09 -5.18 -17.73
N ASP A 339 -1.43 -5.64 -18.79
CA ASP A 339 -2.06 -5.97 -20.08
C ASP A 339 -1.96 -7.49 -20.20
N LEU A 340 -3.06 -8.20 -19.94
CA LEU A 340 -3.07 -9.66 -19.85
C LEU A 340 -4.06 -10.27 -20.82
N VAL A 341 -3.81 -11.51 -21.22
CA VAL A 341 -4.81 -12.32 -21.93
C VAL A 341 -5.62 -13.10 -20.90
N ILE A 342 -6.88 -12.70 -20.69
CA ILE A 342 -7.82 -13.34 -19.75
C ILE A 342 -8.97 -13.90 -20.56
N ASP A 343 -9.28 -15.19 -20.35
CA ASP A 343 -10.29 -15.92 -21.12
C ASP A 343 -10.10 -15.81 -22.66
N GLY A 344 -8.83 -15.77 -23.08
CA GLY A 344 -8.45 -15.68 -24.50
C GLY A 344 -8.63 -14.29 -25.11
N VAL A 345 -8.87 -13.25 -24.31
CA VAL A 345 -9.01 -11.87 -24.78
C VAL A 345 -8.02 -10.95 -24.08
N GLU A 346 -7.41 -10.05 -24.83
CA GLU A 346 -6.59 -8.98 -24.27
C GLU A 346 -7.43 -8.08 -23.36
N ARG A 347 -6.94 -7.85 -22.14
CA ARG A 347 -7.56 -7.03 -21.10
C ARG A 347 -6.53 -6.08 -20.54
N LYS A 348 -6.89 -4.80 -20.50
CA LYS A 348 -6.16 -3.76 -19.79
C LYS A 348 -6.70 -3.70 -18.37
N ILE A 349 -6.01 -4.33 -17.42
CA ILE A 349 -6.52 -4.50 -16.06
C ILE A 349 -5.90 -3.52 -15.07
N VAL A 350 -6.63 -3.29 -13.97
CA VAL A 350 -6.13 -2.73 -12.72
C VAL A 350 -6.56 -3.65 -11.57
N ALA A 351 -5.60 -4.08 -10.76
CA ALA A 351 -5.77 -4.99 -9.63
C ALA A 351 -5.50 -4.27 -8.31
N LEU A 352 -6.53 -4.15 -7.48
CA LEU A 352 -6.46 -3.53 -6.16
C LEU A 352 -6.37 -4.62 -5.08
N ILE A 353 -5.24 -4.67 -4.38
CA ILE A 353 -5.00 -5.56 -3.23
C ILE A 353 -5.46 -4.84 -1.96
N THR A 354 -6.32 -5.47 -1.15
CA THR A 354 -6.94 -4.81 -0.01
C THR A 354 -6.55 -5.41 1.35
N LYS A 355 -6.78 -4.65 2.44
CA LYS A 355 -6.58 -5.14 3.81
C LYS A 355 -7.52 -6.31 4.16
N GLN A 356 -8.68 -6.40 3.51
CA GLN A 356 -9.66 -7.48 3.66
C GLN A 356 -9.13 -8.85 3.22
N GLY A 357 -8.02 -8.91 2.47
CA GLY A 357 -7.55 -10.15 1.86
C GLY A 357 -8.15 -10.45 0.48
N PHE A 358 -8.81 -9.47 -0.14
CA PHE A 358 -9.34 -9.57 -1.50
C PHE A 358 -8.41 -8.90 -2.52
N VAL A 359 -8.48 -9.39 -3.76
CA VAL A 359 -8.00 -8.65 -4.93
C VAL A 359 -9.23 -8.30 -5.78
N PHE A 360 -9.50 -7.02 -5.96
CA PHE A 360 -10.51 -6.55 -6.89
C PHE A 360 -9.84 -6.24 -8.23
N VAL A 361 -10.38 -6.76 -9.33
CA VAL A 361 -9.78 -6.60 -10.66
C VAL A 361 -10.80 -6.02 -11.63
N PHE A 362 -10.42 -4.92 -12.28
CA PHE A 362 -11.26 -4.16 -13.19
C PHE A 362 -10.57 -3.97 -14.53
N ASP A 363 -11.34 -3.78 -15.60
CA ASP A 363 -10.86 -3.09 -16.78
C ASP A 363 -10.48 -1.66 -16.37
N ARG A 364 -9.22 -1.28 -16.57
CA ARG A 364 -8.69 -0.03 -16.04
C ARG A 364 -9.21 1.22 -16.75
N ILE A 365 -9.82 1.06 -17.92
CA ILE A 365 -10.37 2.17 -18.72
C ILE A 365 -11.80 2.47 -18.29
N THR A 366 -12.60 1.41 -18.11
CA THR A 366 -14.05 1.52 -17.90
C THR A 366 -14.46 1.37 -16.43
N GLY A 367 -13.64 0.70 -15.61
CA GLY A 367 -13.99 0.32 -14.25
C GLY A 367 -14.91 -0.91 -14.17
N GLU A 368 -15.22 -1.56 -15.30
CA GLU A 368 -16.01 -2.79 -15.29
C GLU A 368 -15.21 -3.93 -14.65
N PRO A 369 -15.81 -4.73 -13.75
CA PRO A 369 -15.09 -5.80 -13.08
C PRO A 369 -14.76 -6.94 -14.06
N ILE A 370 -13.53 -7.46 -14.00
CA ILE A 370 -13.08 -8.59 -14.85
C ILE A 370 -13.83 -9.87 -14.48
N TRP A 371 -14.04 -10.09 -13.20
CA TRP A 371 -14.89 -11.17 -12.68
C TRP A 371 -16.02 -10.59 -11.84
N PRO A 372 -17.19 -11.26 -11.75
CA PRO A 372 -18.32 -10.75 -11.00
C PRO A 372 -17.97 -10.37 -9.56
N ILE A 373 -18.54 -9.25 -9.10
CA ILE A 373 -18.52 -8.83 -7.70
C ILE A 373 -19.97 -8.90 -7.21
N GLU A 374 -20.20 -9.64 -6.13
CA GLU A 374 -21.53 -9.88 -5.58
C GLU A 374 -21.76 -9.04 -4.33
N GLU A 375 -22.88 -8.33 -4.28
CA GLU A 375 -23.39 -7.77 -3.02
C GLU A 375 -23.97 -8.90 -2.16
N ARG A 376 -23.36 -9.14 -1.00
CA ARG A 376 -23.81 -10.20 -0.08
C ARG A 376 -24.23 -9.61 1.26
N PRO A 377 -25.30 -10.12 1.90
CA PRO A 377 -25.67 -9.72 3.25
C PRO A 377 -24.55 -9.99 4.25
N VAL A 378 -24.30 -9.05 5.15
CA VAL A 378 -23.30 -9.15 6.21
C VAL A 378 -23.93 -8.96 7.60
N PRO A 379 -23.26 -9.40 8.70
CA PRO A 379 -23.77 -9.17 10.05
C PRO A 379 -23.97 -7.67 10.34
N GLN A 380 -25.03 -7.36 11.07
CA GLN A 380 -25.40 -5.99 11.42
C GLN A 380 -24.97 -5.65 12.84
N THR A 381 -24.72 -4.37 13.10
CA THR A 381 -24.29 -3.90 14.43
C THR A 381 -25.42 -3.95 15.46
N ASP A 382 -25.06 -4.24 16.71
CA ASP A 382 -25.90 -4.02 17.90
C ASP A 382 -25.34 -2.91 18.81
N THR A 383 -24.25 -2.25 18.38
CA THR A 383 -23.69 -1.11 19.10
C THR A 383 -24.64 0.09 19.00
N PRO A 384 -25.05 0.72 20.12
CA PRO A 384 -25.96 1.87 20.08
C PRO A 384 -25.42 3.02 19.23
N GLY A 385 -26.26 3.60 18.38
CA GLY A 385 -25.90 4.74 17.52
C GLY A 385 -25.08 4.39 16.28
N GLU A 386 -24.52 3.19 16.22
CA GLU A 386 -23.79 2.70 15.05
C GLU A 386 -24.72 2.41 13.88
N TRP A 387 -24.19 2.50 12.66
CA TRP A 387 -24.83 2.05 11.44
C TRP A 387 -23.95 1.01 10.73
N THR A 388 -24.57 0.08 10.01
CA THR A 388 -23.87 -0.88 9.14
C THR A 388 -24.61 -0.99 7.82
N SER A 389 -23.87 -1.12 6.73
CA SER A 389 -24.49 -1.39 5.44
C SER A 389 -25.14 -2.80 5.44
N PRO A 390 -26.32 -2.99 4.82
CA PRO A 390 -26.96 -4.30 4.72
C PRO A 390 -26.13 -5.33 3.95
N THR A 391 -25.35 -4.89 2.96
CA THR A 391 -24.51 -5.73 2.11
C THR A 391 -23.10 -5.18 1.98
N GLN A 392 -22.19 -6.02 1.51
CA GLN A 392 -20.83 -5.64 1.13
C GLN A 392 -20.47 -6.30 -0.20
N PRO A 393 -19.52 -5.72 -0.97
CA PRO A 393 -19.04 -6.31 -2.21
C PRO A 393 -18.09 -7.49 -1.96
N PHE A 394 -18.32 -8.61 -2.63
CA PHE A 394 -17.46 -9.80 -2.62
C PHE A 394 -17.00 -10.14 -4.04
N PRO A 395 -15.72 -9.97 -4.38
CA PRO A 395 -15.22 -10.45 -5.67
C PRO A 395 -15.30 -11.97 -5.71
N THR A 396 -15.80 -12.51 -6.82
CA THR A 396 -15.88 -13.98 -7.02
C THR A 396 -14.51 -14.57 -7.35
N LYS A 397 -13.62 -13.77 -7.94
CA LYS A 397 -12.23 -14.11 -8.22
C LYS A 397 -11.34 -12.87 -8.10
N PRO A 398 -10.05 -13.07 -7.75
CA PRO A 398 -9.47 -14.30 -7.22
C PRO A 398 -10.03 -14.71 -5.85
N ALA A 399 -9.80 -15.96 -5.43
CA ALA A 399 -10.07 -16.36 -4.05
C ALA A 399 -9.24 -15.52 -3.05
N PRO A 400 -9.71 -15.28 -1.82
CA PRO A 400 -8.99 -14.47 -0.83
C PRO A 400 -7.55 -14.95 -0.60
N PHE A 401 -6.58 -14.04 -0.59
CA PHE A 401 -5.16 -14.38 -0.42
C PHE A 401 -4.73 -14.51 1.05
N ASP A 402 -5.63 -14.19 1.98
CA ASP A 402 -5.48 -14.30 3.43
C ASP A 402 -6.81 -14.78 4.05
N ARG A 403 -6.79 -15.16 5.32
CA ARG A 403 -7.97 -15.59 6.09
C ARG A 403 -8.93 -14.43 6.32
N GLN A 404 -10.21 -14.75 6.22
CA GLN A 404 -11.33 -13.83 6.35
C GLN A 404 -12.34 -14.37 7.35
N GLY A 405 -12.72 -13.55 8.33
CA GLY A 405 -13.57 -13.98 9.45
C GLY A 405 -12.82 -14.81 10.48
N PHE A 406 -13.49 -15.08 11.60
CA PHE A 406 -12.93 -15.87 12.70
C PHE A 406 -13.96 -16.85 13.23
N SER A 407 -13.58 -18.12 13.33
CA SER A 407 -14.39 -19.22 13.86
C SER A 407 -13.57 -20.11 14.81
N GLU A 408 -14.22 -21.08 15.45
CA GLU A 408 -13.52 -22.08 16.27
C GLU A 408 -12.53 -22.92 15.45
N ASP A 409 -12.80 -23.10 14.15
CA ASP A 409 -11.90 -23.82 13.25
C ASP A 409 -10.61 -23.05 12.98
N ASP A 410 -10.53 -21.75 13.28
CA ASP A 410 -9.32 -20.94 13.11
C ASP A 410 -8.37 -20.99 14.30
N LEU A 411 -8.81 -21.57 15.42
CA LEU A 411 -8.02 -21.65 16.65
C LEU A 411 -6.74 -22.46 16.44
N ILE A 412 -5.66 -21.97 17.02
CA ILE A 412 -4.37 -22.65 17.09
C ILE A 412 -4.51 -24.00 17.81
N ASP A 413 -4.00 -25.04 17.16
CA ASP A 413 -4.33 -26.43 17.48
C ASP A 413 -3.14 -27.39 17.43
N PHE A 414 -1.91 -26.88 17.64
CA PHE A 414 -0.68 -27.71 17.67
C PHE A 414 -0.78 -28.89 18.64
N THR A 415 -1.44 -28.71 19.78
CA THR A 415 -1.81 -29.79 20.70
C THR A 415 -3.24 -29.59 21.23
N PRO A 416 -3.90 -30.63 21.76
CA PRO A 416 -5.19 -30.49 22.41
C PRO A 416 -5.23 -29.45 23.54
N GLU A 417 -4.15 -29.33 24.32
CA GLU A 417 -4.02 -28.38 25.44
C GLU A 417 -3.87 -26.93 24.95
N ILE A 418 -3.15 -26.72 23.84
CA ILE A 418 -3.04 -25.40 23.19
C ILE A 418 -4.41 -25.01 22.62
N ARG A 419 -5.10 -25.95 21.96
CA ARG A 419 -6.46 -25.73 21.45
C ARG A 419 -7.44 -25.37 22.56
N ALA A 420 -7.38 -26.06 23.70
CA ALA A 420 -8.22 -25.78 24.86
C ALA A 420 -7.96 -24.37 25.43
N ARG A 421 -6.69 -23.96 25.57
CA ARG A 421 -6.35 -22.58 25.97
C ARG A 421 -6.85 -21.55 24.96
N ALA A 422 -6.70 -21.81 23.67
CA ALA A 422 -7.19 -20.91 22.63
C ALA A 422 -8.72 -20.76 22.69
N ALA A 423 -9.45 -21.85 22.92
CA ALA A 423 -10.90 -21.85 23.10
C ALA A 423 -11.35 -21.07 24.36
N GLU A 424 -10.63 -21.21 25.48
CA GLU A 424 -10.90 -20.43 26.70
C GLU A 424 -10.68 -18.92 26.52
N VAL A 425 -9.66 -18.54 25.73
CA VAL A 425 -9.46 -17.13 25.37
C VAL A 425 -10.57 -16.66 24.43
N ALA A 426 -10.91 -17.46 23.41
CA ALA A 426 -11.93 -17.13 22.43
C ALA A 426 -13.33 -16.99 23.04
N SER A 427 -13.66 -17.76 24.08
CA SER A 427 -14.98 -17.69 24.75
C SER A 427 -15.26 -16.36 25.45
N GLN A 428 -14.27 -15.47 25.57
CA GLN A 428 -14.44 -14.11 26.11
C GLN A 428 -14.89 -13.10 25.06
N TYR A 429 -14.95 -13.51 23.78
CA TYR A 429 -15.18 -12.64 22.64
C TYR A 429 -16.24 -13.21 21.71
N ARG A 430 -16.82 -12.34 20.89
CA ARG A 430 -17.63 -12.77 19.75
C ARG A 430 -16.74 -13.26 18.62
N MET A 431 -17.30 -14.12 17.78
CA MET A 431 -16.71 -14.66 16.56
C MET A 431 -17.73 -14.56 15.43
N GLY A 432 -17.28 -14.56 14.19
CA GLY A 432 -18.17 -14.33 13.06
C GLY A 432 -17.44 -14.18 11.73
N PRO A 433 -18.20 -14.08 10.62
CA PRO A 433 -17.64 -13.96 9.29
C PRO A 433 -16.91 -12.63 9.10
N ILE A 434 -16.25 -12.48 7.95
CA ILE A 434 -15.77 -11.16 7.51
C ILE A 434 -16.92 -10.14 7.51
N TYR A 435 -16.59 -8.88 7.79
CA TYR A 435 -17.54 -7.79 8.03
C TYR A 435 -18.45 -7.95 9.26
N ALA A 436 -18.17 -8.87 10.18
CA ALA A 436 -18.74 -8.76 11.52
C ALA A 436 -18.29 -7.44 12.18
N PRO A 437 -19.22 -6.60 12.67
CA PRO A 437 -18.88 -5.27 13.15
C PRO A 437 -18.13 -5.30 14.49
N PRO A 438 -17.38 -4.24 14.84
CA PRO A 438 -16.89 -4.02 16.19
C PRO A 438 -18.02 -4.10 17.22
N SER A 439 -17.71 -4.60 18.43
CA SER A 439 -18.69 -4.71 19.52
C SER A 439 -18.19 -4.04 20.80
N LEU A 440 -19.10 -3.73 21.71
CA LEU A 440 -18.75 -3.12 22.99
C LEU A 440 -17.76 -3.99 23.79
N ALA A 441 -16.80 -3.34 24.46
CA ALA A 441 -15.83 -4.00 25.34
C ALA A 441 -16.47 -4.57 26.63
N ASN A 442 -17.64 -4.03 27.00
CA ASN A 442 -18.46 -4.47 28.13
C ASN A 442 -19.87 -4.80 27.61
N HIS A 443 -19.95 -5.70 26.62
CA HIS A 443 -21.22 -5.99 25.97
C HIS A 443 -22.20 -6.70 26.95
N PRO A 444 -23.52 -6.44 26.89
CA PRO A 444 -24.52 -7.08 27.76
C PRO A 444 -24.54 -8.62 27.77
N ASP A 445 -24.02 -9.28 26.74
CA ASP A 445 -23.88 -10.74 26.67
C ASP A 445 -22.62 -11.27 27.39
N GLY A 446 -21.83 -10.39 28.02
CA GLY A 446 -20.60 -10.71 28.75
C GLY A 446 -19.34 -10.77 27.89
N THR A 447 -19.45 -10.58 26.57
CA THR A 447 -18.30 -10.58 25.67
C THR A 447 -17.55 -9.24 25.70
N ARG A 448 -16.27 -9.30 25.31
CA ARG A 448 -15.31 -8.19 25.46
C ARG A 448 -14.86 -7.58 24.14
N GLY A 449 -15.66 -7.74 23.08
CA GLY A 449 -15.32 -7.34 21.71
C GLY A 449 -15.51 -8.47 20.71
N MET A 450 -15.26 -8.16 19.44
CA MET A 450 -15.32 -9.08 18.31
C MET A 450 -13.92 -9.55 17.91
N LEU A 451 -13.68 -10.87 17.84
CA LEU A 451 -12.48 -11.40 17.21
C LEU A 451 -12.55 -11.20 15.70
N SER A 452 -11.52 -10.58 15.14
CA SER A 452 -11.50 -10.25 13.72
C SER A 452 -10.22 -10.71 13.02
N LEU A 453 -10.43 -11.21 11.80
CA LEU A 453 -9.45 -11.45 10.76
C LEU A 453 -10.02 -10.95 9.42
N PRO A 454 -9.23 -10.22 8.62
CA PRO A 454 -7.91 -9.70 8.95
C PRO A 454 -7.95 -8.62 10.05
N THR A 455 -6.81 -8.30 10.67
CA THR A 455 -6.74 -7.05 11.46
C THR A 455 -6.75 -5.84 10.55
N SER A 456 -6.89 -4.63 11.09
CA SER A 456 -6.74 -3.38 10.33
C SER A 456 -5.38 -3.17 9.66
N THR A 457 -4.38 -3.97 10.01
CA THR A 457 -3.11 -3.99 9.29
C THR A 457 -2.88 -5.34 8.59
N GLY A 458 -3.72 -6.34 8.85
CA GLY A 458 -3.63 -7.71 8.33
C GLY A 458 -4.06 -7.81 6.87
N GLY A 459 -3.90 -8.99 6.26
CA GLY A 459 -3.97 -9.10 4.81
C GLY A 459 -2.78 -8.36 4.20
N SER A 460 -3.04 -7.40 3.31
CA SER A 460 -2.03 -6.50 2.73
C SER A 460 -1.95 -5.15 3.45
N ASN A 461 -0.90 -4.37 3.21
CA ASN A 461 -0.77 -2.99 3.66
C ASN A 461 0.03 -2.18 2.61
N TRP A 462 0.72 -1.10 3.00
CA TRP A 462 1.50 -0.25 2.10
C TRP A 462 2.54 -0.99 1.26
N GLU A 463 2.97 -2.17 1.70
CA GLU A 463 3.86 -3.03 0.95
C GLU A 463 3.21 -3.57 -0.32
N GLY A 464 1.89 -3.63 -0.48
CA GLY A 464 1.23 -4.08 -1.71
C GLY A 464 1.66 -5.47 -2.22
N GLY A 465 1.75 -5.62 -3.54
CA GLY A 465 2.23 -6.83 -4.21
C GLY A 465 3.26 -6.52 -5.29
N ALA A 466 3.65 -7.56 -6.02
CA ALA A 466 4.48 -7.48 -7.23
C ALA A 466 3.86 -8.37 -8.31
N LEU A 467 3.88 -7.93 -9.57
CA LEU A 467 3.26 -8.62 -10.70
C LEU A 467 4.31 -8.92 -11.75
N ASP A 468 4.33 -10.17 -12.22
CA ASP A 468 5.11 -10.58 -13.38
C ASP A 468 4.25 -10.46 -14.64
N PRO A 469 4.50 -9.45 -15.50
CA PRO A 469 3.67 -9.21 -16.69
C PRO A 469 3.84 -10.30 -17.75
N GLU A 470 4.93 -11.07 -17.72
CA GLU A 470 5.16 -12.14 -18.70
C GLU A 470 4.31 -13.38 -18.42
N THR A 471 4.05 -13.65 -17.13
CA THR A 471 3.30 -14.84 -16.70
C THR A 471 1.90 -14.53 -16.18
N GLY A 472 1.59 -13.26 -15.89
CA GLY A 472 0.34 -12.84 -15.26
C GLY A 472 0.24 -13.18 -13.77
N HIS A 473 1.33 -13.63 -13.14
CA HIS A 473 1.34 -13.94 -11.71
C HIS A 473 1.46 -12.68 -10.86
N LEU A 474 0.53 -12.54 -9.92
CA LEU A 474 0.55 -11.55 -8.84
C LEU A 474 1.02 -12.21 -7.54
N TYR A 475 2.08 -11.68 -6.95
CA TYR A 475 2.66 -12.10 -5.67
C TYR A 475 2.27 -11.12 -4.57
N ILE A 476 1.72 -11.64 -3.45
CA ILE A 476 1.21 -10.82 -2.35
C ILE A 476 1.81 -11.30 -1.03
N GLY A 477 2.54 -10.42 -0.36
CA GLY A 477 2.98 -10.62 1.02
C GLY A 477 1.84 -10.28 1.98
N SER A 478 1.34 -11.25 2.74
CA SER A 478 0.24 -11.03 3.69
C SER A 478 0.57 -11.50 5.10
N TYR A 479 -0.17 -10.98 6.08
CA TYR A 479 0.00 -11.40 7.48
C TYR A 479 -1.34 -11.58 8.22
N THR A 480 -1.38 -12.64 9.04
CA THR A 480 -2.54 -13.05 9.83
C THR A 480 -2.25 -12.96 11.31
N ARG A 481 -3.10 -12.23 12.03
CA ARG A 481 -3.10 -12.16 13.50
C ARG A 481 -4.51 -11.89 13.94
N ALA A 482 -5.02 -12.57 14.96
CA ALA A 482 -6.31 -12.20 15.53
C ALA A 482 -6.21 -10.83 16.24
N THR A 483 -7.16 -9.93 15.99
CA THR A 483 -7.37 -8.71 16.78
C THR A 483 -8.72 -8.74 17.47
N VAL A 484 -8.88 -7.91 18.50
CA VAL A 484 -10.16 -7.66 19.14
C VAL A 484 -10.65 -6.29 18.69
N LEU A 485 -11.77 -6.26 17.96
CA LEU A 485 -12.52 -5.06 17.63
C LEU A 485 -13.49 -4.78 18.79
N ALA A 486 -12.99 -4.03 19.78
CA ALA A 486 -13.73 -3.61 20.95
C ALA A 486 -14.01 -2.11 20.90
N LEU A 487 -15.19 -1.69 21.31
CA LEU A 487 -15.60 -0.29 21.44
C LEU A 487 -15.79 0.11 22.90
N VAL A 488 -15.38 1.33 23.23
CA VAL A 488 -15.56 1.97 24.54
C VAL A 488 -16.07 3.39 24.34
N GLU A 489 -16.77 3.94 25.33
CA GLU A 489 -17.25 5.32 25.26
C GLU A 489 -16.09 6.30 25.00
N GLY A 490 -16.35 7.31 24.15
CA GLY A 490 -15.42 8.40 23.89
C GLY A 490 -15.12 9.19 25.16
N GLY A 491 -16.18 9.69 25.80
CA GLY A 491 -16.13 10.46 27.05
C GLY A 491 -15.20 11.67 26.93
N ASP A 492 -14.38 11.94 27.95
CA ASP A 492 -13.46 13.09 27.95
C ASP A 492 -12.36 13.02 26.87
N ARG A 493 -12.22 11.89 26.15
CA ARG A 493 -11.16 11.69 25.14
C ARG A 493 -11.60 12.01 23.72
N SER A 494 -12.90 12.03 23.45
CA SER A 494 -13.46 12.22 22.11
C SER A 494 -14.91 12.66 22.19
N ASP A 495 -15.34 13.54 21.29
CA ASP A 495 -16.76 13.88 21.12
C ASP A 495 -17.56 12.81 20.35
N MET A 496 -16.91 11.73 19.90
CA MET A 496 -17.58 10.55 19.37
C MET A 496 -18.18 9.71 20.50
N ASP A 497 -19.31 9.04 20.22
CA ASP A 497 -19.98 8.22 21.24
C ASP A 497 -19.11 7.04 21.65
N TYR A 498 -18.48 6.39 20.67
CA TYR A 498 -17.55 5.29 20.88
C TYR A 498 -16.24 5.50 20.09
N ILE A 499 -15.17 4.97 20.66
CA ILE A 499 -13.84 4.88 20.04
C ILE A 499 -13.27 3.48 20.26
N ARG A 500 -12.20 3.14 19.53
CA ARG A 500 -11.55 1.83 19.68
C ARG A 500 -11.05 1.61 21.11
N GLY A 501 -11.49 0.53 21.72
CA GLY A 501 -11.04 0.03 23.01
C GLY A 501 -9.65 -0.59 22.97
N GLY A 502 -9.29 -1.27 24.05
CA GLY A 502 -8.15 -2.17 24.10
C GLY A 502 -8.60 -3.62 23.97
N GLY A 503 -7.66 -4.53 23.75
CA GLY A 503 -7.95 -5.95 23.68
C GLY A 503 -6.79 -6.70 23.06
N GLY A 504 -6.70 -7.99 23.38
CA GLY A 504 -5.69 -8.87 22.83
C GLY A 504 -6.09 -10.31 23.07
N ALA A 505 -6.07 -11.10 22.01
CA ALA A 505 -6.35 -12.52 22.07
C ALA A 505 -5.07 -13.29 21.75
N GLN A 506 -4.46 -13.86 22.79
CA GLN A 506 -3.23 -14.63 22.71
C GLN A 506 -3.34 -15.90 23.54
N VAL A 507 -2.82 -17.01 23.01
CA VAL A 507 -2.76 -18.29 23.73
C VAL A 507 -1.55 -18.36 24.68
N ALA A 508 -0.52 -17.57 24.38
CA ALA A 508 0.69 -17.38 25.17
C ALA A 508 1.31 -16.01 24.81
N PRO A 509 2.21 -15.44 25.63
CA PRO A 509 2.83 -14.15 25.34
C PRO A 509 3.44 -14.07 23.94
N GLY A 510 2.87 -13.21 23.09
CA GLY A 510 3.33 -13.03 21.72
C GLY A 510 2.90 -14.11 20.71
N VAL A 511 2.04 -15.05 21.10
CA VAL A 511 1.47 -16.08 20.22
C VAL A 511 -0.02 -15.82 20.03
N SER A 512 -0.44 -15.58 18.79
CA SER A 512 -1.85 -15.34 18.47
C SER A 512 -2.70 -16.59 18.70
N ILE A 513 -4.00 -16.41 19.00
CA ILE A 513 -4.95 -17.53 19.08
C ILE A 513 -5.29 -18.16 17.73
N VAL A 514 -4.97 -17.49 16.60
CA VAL A 514 -5.18 -18.04 15.26
C VAL A 514 -4.05 -18.99 14.89
N LYS A 515 -4.37 -20.11 14.25
CA LYS A 515 -3.36 -21.05 13.74
C LYS A 515 -2.46 -20.41 12.65
N PRO A 516 -1.19 -20.83 12.48
CA PRO A 516 -0.31 -20.33 11.42
C PRO A 516 -0.73 -20.78 10.00
N PRO A 517 -0.11 -20.27 8.91
CA PRO A 517 0.98 -19.30 8.89
C PRO A 517 0.50 -17.89 9.29
N TRP A 518 1.30 -17.18 10.09
CA TRP A 518 1.04 -15.79 10.51
C TRP A 518 1.62 -14.75 9.54
N GLY A 519 2.46 -15.17 8.62
CA GLY A 519 2.84 -14.42 7.44
C GLY A 519 3.10 -15.37 6.28
N ARG A 520 2.76 -14.90 5.07
CA ARG A 520 2.82 -15.74 3.87
C ARG A 520 3.10 -14.90 2.62
N ILE A 521 3.46 -15.61 1.57
CA ILE A 521 3.46 -15.10 0.19
C ILE A 521 2.46 -15.97 -0.58
N THR A 522 1.52 -15.33 -1.25
CA THR A 522 0.51 -15.98 -2.10
C THR A 522 0.75 -15.54 -3.54
N ALA A 523 0.86 -16.50 -4.45
CA ALA A 523 0.88 -16.25 -5.89
C ALA A 523 -0.49 -16.54 -6.50
N ILE A 524 -0.99 -15.60 -7.30
CA ILE A 524 -2.27 -15.68 -7.99
C ILE A 524 -2.00 -15.53 -9.48
N ASP A 525 -2.46 -16.47 -10.29
CA ASP A 525 -2.47 -16.32 -11.74
C ASP A 525 -3.68 -15.45 -12.13
N LEU A 526 -3.43 -14.21 -12.54
CA LEU A 526 -4.50 -13.29 -12.94
C LEU A 526 -5.10 -13.60 -14.32
N THR A 527 -4.54 -14.55 -15.08
CA THR A 527 -5.16 -15.01 -16.33
C THR A 527 -6.32 -15.97 -16.07
N THR A 528 -6.33 -16.63 -14.91
CA THR A 528 -7.36 -17.60 -14.49
C THR A 528 -8.12 -17.20 -13.22
N GLY A 529 -7.52 -16.34 -12.39
CA GLY A 529 -8.00 -15.96 -11.06
C GLY A 529 -7.75 -17.00 -9.97
N GLU A 530 -6.92 -18.01 -10.25
CA GLU A 530 -6.63 -19.11 -9.32
C GLU A 530 -5.33 -18.87 -8.54
N HIS A 531 -5.23 -19.45 -7.34
CA HIS A 531 -3.96 -19.46 -6.60
C HIS A 531 -2.99 -20.45 -7.26
N ALA A 532 -1.83 -19.97 -7.66
CA ALA A 532 -0.75 -20.82 -8.17
C ALA A 532 -0.06 -21.56 -7.01
N TRP A 533 0.26 -20.84 -5.94
CA TRP A 533 0.86 -21.40 -4.72
C TRP A 533 0.73 -20.44 -3.53
N MET A 534 0.94 -20.97 -2.32
CA MET A 534 0.99 -20.20 -1.07
C MET A 534 2.04 -20.80 -0.14
N ILE A 535 2.96 -19.96 0.36
CA ILE A 535 4.05 -20.39 1.26
C ILE A 535 4.12 -19.51 2.50
N ALA A 536 4.64 -20.04 3.61
CA ALA A 536 5.00 -19.21 4.76
C ALA A 536 6.19 -18.31 4.43
N ASN A 537 6.10 -17.02 4.76
CA ASN A 537 7.15 -16.03 4.44
C ASN A 537 8.46 -16.22 5.25
N GLY A 538 8.48 -17.12 6.23
CA GLY A 538 9.64 -17.36 7.06
C GLY A 538 9.46 -18.53 8.02
N ASP A 539 10.54 -18.89 8.70
CA ASP A 539 10.55 -20.00 9.66
C ASP A 539 9.93 -19.61 11.02
N THR A 540 9.66 -20.62 11.81
CA THR A 540 9.12 -20.46 13.17
C THR A 540 10.15 -19.83 14.08
N ARG A 541 9.76 -18.78 14.83
CA ARG A 541 10.69 -18.18 15.79
C ARG A 541 10.88 -19.11 16.99
N PRO A 542 12.11 -19.29 17.51
CA PRO A 542 12.35 -20.11 18.71
C PRO A 542 11.48 -19.69 19.92
N ARG A 543 11.21 -18.39 20.09
CA ARG A 543 10.35 -17.88 21.16
C ARG A 543 8.91 -18.41 21.12
N ILE A 544 8.42 -18.81 19.95
CA ILE A 544 7.07 -19.37 19.79
C ILE A 544 7.03 -20.77 20.39
N ALA A 545 8.00 -21.62 20.03
CA ALA A 545 8.17 -22.95 20.60
C ALA A 545 8.32 -22.87 22.13
N GLN A 546 9.16 -21.94 22.62
CA GLN A 546 9.33 -21.67 24.05
C GLN A 546 8.03 -21.25 24.74
N ALA A 547 7.26 -20.33 24.14
CA ALA A 547 6.01 -19.83 24.73
C ALA A 547 4.89 -20.89 24.74
N LEU A 548 4.96 -21.87 23.84
CA LEU A 548 4.01 -22.98 23.73
C LEU A 548 4.45 -24.24 24.45
N GLU A 549 5.68 -24.27 24.98
CA GLU A 549 6.30 -25.44 25.60
C GLU A 549 6.40 -26.64 24.62
N LEU A 550 6.81 -26.34 23.38
CA LEU A 550 7.01 -27.31 22.29
C LEU A 550 8.47 -27.31 21.84
N GLU A 551 8.90 -28.40 21.20
CA GLU A 551 10.18 -28.45 20.51
C GLU A 551 10.09 -27.74 19.16
N LEU A 552 11.09 -26.92 18.82
CA LEU A 552 11.09 -26.15 17.57
C LEU A 552 11.07 -27.05 16.33
N ALA A 553 11.73 -28.21 16.40
CA ALA A 553 11.81 -29.18 15.32
C ALA A 553 10.45 -29.81 14.96
N ASP A 554 9.48 -29.77 15.89
CA ASP A 554 8.14 -30.33 15.68
C ASP A 554 7.17 -29.30 15.06
N LEU A 555 7.59 -28.03 14.94
CA LEU A 555 6.75 -26.97 14.40
C LEU A 555 6.97 -26.81 12.88
N PRO A 556 5.89 -26.74 12.08
CA PRO A 556 6.00 -26.36 10.67
C PRO A 556 6.44 -24.90 10.57
N ARG A 557 6.83 -24.43 9.38
CA ARG A 557 7.07 -22.99 9.12
C ARG A 557 5.82 -22.18 9.45
N THR A 558 5.84 -21.46 10.58
CA THR A 558 4.68 -20.67 11.00
C THR A 558 4.60 -19.31 10.33
N GLY A 559 5.58 -18.94 9.51
CA GLY A 559 5.72 -17.57 9.01
C GLY A 559 6.11 -16.58 10.13
N LYS A 560 6.47 -15.37 9.71
CA LYS A 560 6.66 -14.22 10.59
C LYS A 560 5.40 -13.35 10.52
N PRO A 561 4.86 -12.84 11.65
CA PRO A 561 3.73 -11.90 11.65
C PRO A 561 4.15 -10.53 11.09
N SER A 562 4.35 -10.49 9.78
CA SER A 562 4.84 -9.38 8.96
C SER A 562 4.53 -9.71 7.50
N ARG A 563 4.58 -8.70 6.62
CA ARG A 563 4.43 -8.85 5.17
C ARG A 563 5.80 -8.83 4.51
N ALA A 564 6.02 -9.70 3.53
CA ALA A 564 7.24 -9.69 2.75
C ALA A 564 7.22 -8.49 1.79
N GLY A 565 8.32 -7.74 1.70
CA GLY A 565 8.51 -6.79 0.61
C GLY A 565 9.03 -7.55 -0.61
N LEU A 566 8.37 -7.37 -1.75
CA LEU A 566 8.56 -8.20 -2.94
C LEU A 566 9.14 -7.40 -4.11
N LEU A 567 10.05 -8.05 -4.86
CA LEU A 567 10.59 -7.63 -6.16
C LEU A 567 10.55 -8.85 -7.07
N VAL A 568 10.05 -8.71 -8.28
CA VAL A 568 10.06 -9.78 -9.28
C VAL A 568 10.97 -9.41 -10.43
N THR A 569 11.78 -10.37 -10.88
CA THR A 569 12.58 -10.25 -12.11
C THR A 569 12.03 -11.19 -13.17
N SER A 570 12.58 -11.12 -14.39
CA SER A 570 12.30 -12.11 -15.44
C SER A 570 12.61 -13.55 -14.99
N THR A 571 13.51 -13.72 -14.01
CA THR A 571 14.03 -15.01 -13.55
C THR A 571 13.55 -15.45 -12.15
N LEU A 572 13.31 -14.52 -11.22
CA LEU A 572 13.21 -14.81 -9.79
C LEU A 572 12.17 -13.94 -9.07
N LEU A 573 11.74 -14.39 -7.89
CA LEU A 573 11.02 -13.58 -6.91
C LEU A 573 11.91 -13.34 -5.69
N PHE A 574 12.25 -12.09 -5.40
CA PHE A 574 12.99 -11.70 -4.20
C PHE A 574 12.05 -11.30 -3.06
N ALA A 575 12.34 -11.78 -1.86
CA ALA A 575 11.55 -11.52 -0.67
C ALA A 575 12.41 -11.46 0.60
N GLY A 576 12.15 -10.46 1.44
CA GLY A 576 12.54 -10.50 2.85
C GLY A 576 11.36 -10.89 3.73
N GLU A 577 11.61 -11.08 5.03
CA GLU A 577 10.56 -11.46 5.98
C GLU A 577 9.78 -10.25 6.56
N GLY A 578 10.09 -9.04 6.09
CA GLY A 578 9.50 -7.76 6.50
C GLY A 578 9.93 -7.24 7.88
N ILE A 579 9.32 -6.13 8.32
CA ILE A 579 9.77 -5.28 9.45
C ILE A 579 9.96 -6.05 10.76
N SER A 580 9.12 -7.06 11.00
CA SER A 580 9.21 -7.85 12.23
C SER A 580 9.99 -9.15 12.06
N GLY A 581 10.42 -9.51 10.85
CA GLY A 581 11.00 -10.81 10.51
C GLY A 581 12.42 -11.04 11.03
N ASP A 582 13.11 -12.02 10.46
CA ASP A 582 14.52 -12.29 10.70
C ASP A 582 15.38 -11.56 9.63
N PRO A 583 16.67 -11.33 9.90
CA PRO A 583 17.56 -10.59 9.01
C PRO A 583 18.06 -11.48 7.86
N VAL A 584 17.12 -11.94 7.03
CA VAL A 584 17.36 -12.78 5.85
C VAL A 584 16.61 -12.22 4.64
N PHE A 585 17.24 -12.32 3.48
CA PHE A 585 16.65 -12.04 2.18
C PHE A 585 16.72 -13.30 1.33
N ARG A 586 15.73 -13.55 0.47
CA ARG A 586 15.63 -14.80 -0.27
C ARG A 586 15.35 -14.55 -1.74
N ALA A 587 15.95 -15.39 -2.58
CA ALA A 587 15.53 -15.58 -3.96
C ALA A 587 14.67 -16.84 -4.04
N HIS A 588 13.49 -16.71 -4.62
CA HIS A 588 12.53 -17.77 -4.83
C HIS A 588 12.39 -18.08 -6.32
N ASP A 589 12.14 -19.34 -6.63
CA ASP A 589 11.53 -19.74 -7.89
C ASP A 589 10.13 -19.13 -7.95
N LYS A 590 9.90 -18.22 -8.89
CA LYS A 590 8.64 -17.47 -8.97
C LYS A 590 7.44 -18.35 -9.35
N ALA A 591 7.66 -19.46 -10.05
CA ALA A 591 6.59 -20.39 -10.45
C ALA A 591 6.13 -21.31 -9.32
N THR A 592 6.99 -21.59 -8.32
CA THR A 592 6.72 -22.59 -7.28
C THR A 592 6.79 -22.06 -5.84
N GLY A 593 7.41 -20.91 -5.63
CA GLY A 593 7.69 -20.34 -4.31
C GLY A 593 8.86 -21.00 -3.57
N ASN A 594 9.52 -22.00 -4.18
CA ASN A 594 10.66 -22.67 -3.57
C ASN A 594 11.81 -21.69 -3.34
N ILE A 595 12.47 -21.81 -2.19
CA ILE A 595 13.66 -21.00 -1.87
C ILE A 595 14.84 -21.57 -2.65
N LEU A 596 15.46 -20.74 -3.48
CA LEU A 596 16.64 -21.08 -4.28
C LEU A 596 17.92 -20.58 -3.64
N ALA A 597 17.87 -19.42 -2.97
CA ALA A 597 18.98 -18.86 -2.21
C ALA A 597 18.48 -18.16 -0.94
N GLU A 598 19.27 -18.26 0.12
CA GLU A 598 19.12 -17.46 1.34
C GLU A 598 20.36 -16.58 1.52
N ILE A 599 20.14 -15.29 1.74
CA ILE A 599 21.16 -14.25 1.80
C ILE A 599 21.04 -13.61 3.18
N GLU A 600 22.09 -13.73 3.99
CA GLU A 600 22.15 -13.07 5.29
C GLU A 600 22.29 -11.56 5.10
N ILE A 601 21.46 -10.78 5.79
CA ILE A 601 21.50 -9.32 5.75
C ILE A 601 21.70 -8.75 7.17
N PRO A 602 22.23 -7.52 7.36
CA PRO A 602 22.55 -7.00 8.69
C PRO A 602 21.34 -6.63 9.58
N GLY A 603 20.14 -6.62 9.00
CA GLY A 603 18.89 -6.18 9.64
C GLY A 603 17.68 -6.69 8.88
N THR A 604 16.48 -6.51 9.42
CA THR A 604 15.25 -6.95 8.76
C THR A 604 14.92 -6.04 7.60
N GLN A 605 14.32 -6.57 6.53
CA GLN A 605 13.73 -5.75 5.46
C GLN A 605 12.68 -4.79 6.05
N VAL A 606 12.82 -3.49 5.78
CA VAL A 606 11.86 -2.46 6.23
C VAL A 606 11.30 -1.61 5.09
N GLY A 607 12.02 -1.54 3.96
CA GLY A 607 11.54 -0.96 2.70
C GLY A 607 11.29 -2.03 1.64
N LEU A 608 10.79 -1.62 0.48
CA LEU A 608 10.63 -2.53 -0.65
C LEU A 608 11.96 -2.72 -1.37
N PRO A 609 12.22 -3.92 -1.91
CA PRO A 609 13.39 -4.14 -2.73
C PRO A 609 13.18 -3.56 -4.14
N MET A 610 14.28 -3.19 -4.78
CA MET A 610 14.32 -2.67 -6.15
C MET A 610 15.58 -3.21 -6.85
N SER A 611 15.63 -3.23 -8.18
CA SER A 611 16.84 -3.63 -8.92
C SER A 611 17.17 -2.66 -10.05
N TYR A 612 18.46 -2.43 -10.29
CA TYR A 612 18.96 -1.60 -11.38
C TYR A 612 20.20 -2.22 -12.05
N MET A 613 20.53 -1.71 -13.23
CA MET A 613 21.76 -1.98 -13.95
C MET A 613 22.66 -0.74 -13.85
N TYR A 614 23.91 -0.94 -13.46
CA TYR A 614 24.92 0.14 -13.45
C TYR A 614 26.24 -0.41 -13.95
N GLU A 615 26.82 0.26 -14.94
CA GLU A 615 28.09 -0.14 -15.58
C GLU A 615 28.14 -1.62 -16.01
N GLY A 616 27.00 -2.15 -16.47
CA GLY A 616 26.90 -3.54 -16.94
C GLY A 616 26.75 -4.58 -15.83
N LYS A 617 26.56 -4.17 -14.57
CA LYS A 617 26.32 -5.04 -13.43
C LYS A 617 24.92 -4.83 -12.85
N GLN A 618 24.18 -5.91 -12.61
CA GLN A 618 22.88 -5.87 -11.94
C GLN A 618 23.04 -5.77 -10.42
N TYR A 619 22.29 -4.87 -9.81
CA TYR A 619 22.21 -4.69 -8.36
C TYR A 619 20.78 -4.93 -7.88
N VAL A 620 20.64 -5.51 -6.68
CA VAL A 620 19.39 -5.58 -5.93
C VAL A 620 19.56 -4.78 -4.64
N VAL A 621 18.74 -3.75 -4.47
CA VAL A 621 18.81 -2.84 -3.33
C VAL A 621 17.62 -3.01 -2.41
N VAL A 622 17.89 -3.00 -1.11
CA VAL A 622 16.85 -3.12 -0.08
C VAL A 622 17.17 -2.26 1.12
N ALA A 623 16.16 -1.57 1.64
CA ALA A 623 16.28 -0.86 2.91
C ALA A 623 16.07 -1.83 4.08
N ILE A 624 17.02 -1.81 5.03
CA ILE A 624 17.04 -2.67 6.21
C ILE A 624 17.03 -1.86 7.50
N GLY A 625 16.51 -2.48 8.56
CA GLY A 625 16.32 -1.85 9.85
C GLY A 625 16.59 -2.79 11.01
N ARG A 626 17.07 -2.22 12.11
CA ARG A 626 17.15 -2.91 13.41
C ARG A 626 16.75 -1.96 14.51
N ARG A 627 15.93 -2.44 15.45
CA ARG A 627 15.47 -1.62 16.59
C ARG A 627 16.67 -1.02 17.33
N GLY A 628 16.66 0.31 17.50
CA GLY A 628 17.73 1.05 18.17
C GLY A 628 18.93 1.41 17.30
N GLN A 629 18.93 1.00 16.02
CA GLN A 629 19.95 1.37 15.03
C GLN A 629 19.34 2.23 13.93
N PRO A 630 20.15 3.05 13.23
CA PRO A 630 19.66 3.78 12.05
C PRO A 630 19.35 2.78 10.94
N ALA A 631 18.37 3.11 10.11
CA ALA A 631 18.13 2.36 8.89
C ALA A 631 19.34 2.43 7.95
N GLU A 632 19.50 1.38 7.16
CA GLU A 632 20.52 1.29 6.12
C GLU A 632 19.86 0.94 4.78
N ILE A 633 20.52 1.32 3.70
CA ILE A 633 20.25 0.82 2.37
C ILE A 633 21.45 -0.06 2.00
N ILE A 634 21.20 -1.30 1.58
CA ILE A 634 22.24 -2.21 1.14
C ILE A 634 22.04 -2.53 -0.34
N ALA A 635 23.12 -2.75 -1.07
CA ALA A 635 23.08 -3.34 -2.39
C ALA A 635 23.73 -4.72 -2.40
N LEU A 636 23.04 -5.63 -3.07
CA LEU A 636 23.48 -6.98 -3.38
C LEU A 636 23.84 -7.03 -4.87
N ALA A 637 24.96 -7.65 -5.20
CA ALA A 637 25.32 -7.95 -6.59
C ALA A 637 26.19 -9.21 -6.63
N LEU A 638 26.37 -9.78 -7.82
CA LEU A 638 27.33 -10.86 -8.04
C LEU A 638 28.76 -10.33 -7.82
N PRO A 639 29.72 -11.15 -7.37
CA PRO A 639 31.11 -10.75 -7.29
C PRO A 639 31.65 -10.37 -8.67
N ASP A 640 32.66 -9.51 -8.72
CA ASP A 640 33.36 -9.21 -9.98
C ASP A 640 34.09 -10.48 -10.48
N GLU A 641 34.09 -10.72 -11.80
CA GLU A 641 34.88 -11.82 -12.38
C GLU A 641 36.38 -11.53 -12.16
N GLU A 642 37.08 -12.43 -11.45
CA GLU A 642 38.54 -12.35 -11.17
C GLU A 642 39.43 -12.44 -12.41
#